data_AF-A0A962LS23-F1
#
_entry.id   AF-A0A962LS23-F1
#
_cell.length_a   1.000
_cell.length_b   1.000
_cell.length_c   1.000
_cell.angle_alpha   90.00
_cell.angle_beta   90.00
_cell.angle_gamma   90.00
#
_symmetry.space_group_name_H-M   'P 1'
#
loop_
_entity.id
_entity.type
_entity.pdbx_description
1 polymer ?
#
loop_
_entity_poly.entity_id
_entity_poly.type
_entity_poly.pdbx_seq_one_letter_code
_entity_poly.pdbx_strand_id
1 'polypeptide(L)'
;MKKIIVALLSIPLILVILLAIAAGVAIQQGLATKSDIVFLVDLGKRDGLAAVVSTIKTELYGIDDSAVADPSYGREQVAGRGHAPWVMRGNLDGRPRVLEFALAPGVWAAYDTQQQSLYQVWEGEVLFEGSVYDYRHGPQPISQGAWYLRDAEGAQWFLEVNGEELPATVQYLGHEYSDNKHSAAMRFALTAGPHRVEMTERPELVQTATSRTLERHFARAAEPTTADDKSTQLFGGLSTELVPLLENTENIKAGFRTGDGERHIAEGTVSIPLTATTPIPAHTRDVAANTSAGDSEHSEGKSVIANSDCLGCHAENHKVAGPAWSQIAGKFRGKTQPEVVAALTTSVLDGSVGTWGPVPMPAHPDLTEAQVTAAVTYILSVDGQEANLNVPRDSDGKPYTATRDYDVLPRLHSLHPSFELENLAPDGFEPKVGGMAFRDDGKLVVASWDRDGAVFLLDLEAPPAQRVTRIAEGLHEPLGVAMVGDRLYVLQKQELTELVDTDGDEIIDQYRAVTYDWPSSSNFHSFAFGLLPRDDEFYFLLSICVLPGGASCPEQLPTQGKLLRADADGNVEVYASGFRTPNGITTGPDGAIYVADNEGDWLPASKLIRIEEGAFYGSRAVPGEGVMTRKESPPVAWLPQDEIGNSPTQPLLLTEGPYAGQMIHGDVYNGGIKRVYLDEVEGQQQGAAFHFSGGFQGAVNRMVRGPDGAIYLGELGNPPNWGEYGKPWYGLERMTWVGNEAFEMLSVQAQSDGFVIELTQPLAQGLALTPADVLVKQWFYYPNEQYGGPKYDETVLTASEVEVAPDRRSIRLRVPGLKAGHVVYLRLADRLRSESGEELWTAEAWYTLNQIPQGAPAAAPATETEAASDDGWRDLFDGETLSGWRNVGGDENDVKKWTVQDGTLALVQDGIFPAWEMIKSAIVGGASGDLIYYREKFRDFELSLQWKISPGGNSGIFYFIQDETESSSWRTGLEMQVLDNDLHKDAKIHTHRAGDLYDLIAADPETVRPPGEWNDVLIRVKDNHIEHWLNGVKVVSIERGTEEWDALVANSKFADMPGYGKAEAGYIALQDHGDPVWFRNIRVRDL
;
A
#
# COMPACT_ATOMS: atom_id res chain seq x y z
N MET A 1 44.21 11.74 -8.67
CA MET A 1 42.83 11.62 -9.22
C MET A 1 41.86 10.96 -8.26
N LYS A 2 42.18 9.85 -7.56
CA LYS A 2 41.27 9.31 -6.50
C LYS A 2 41.11 10.16 -5.23
N LYS A 3 41.97 11.16 -4.98
CA LYS A 3 41.80 12.16 -3.89
C LYS A 3 41.04 13.44 -4.28
N ILE A 4 40.62 13.56 -5.54
CA ILE A 4 39.77 14.68 -6.01
C ILE A 4 38.29 14.25 -6.07
N ILE A 5 38.02 12.93 -6.14
CA ILE A 5 36.66 12.38 -6.19
C ILE A 5 35.98 12.40 -4.80
N VAL A 6 36.75 12.26 -3.71
CA VAL A 6 36.22 12.38 -2.34
C VAL A 6 35.86 13.84 -1.98
N ALA A 7 36.45 14.82 -2.66
CA ALA A 7 36.10 16.25 -2.49
C ALA A 7 34.86 16.68 -3.30
N LEU A 8 34.36 15.84 -4.21
CA LEU A 8 33.15 16.10 -5.00
C LEU A 8 31.88 15.47 -4.40
N LEU A 9 32.02 14.58 -3.41
CA LEU A 9 30.89 13.95 -2.68
C LEU A 9 30.47 14.70 -1.39
N SER A 10 31.02 15.90 -1.14
CA SER A 10 30.73 16.72 0.05
C SER A 10 30.15 18.11 -0.28
N ILE A 11 29.71 18.33 -1.52
CA ILE A 11 29.20 19.62 -2.01
C ILE A 11 27.89 20.08 -1.30
N PRO A 12 26.92 19.23 -0.92
CA PRO A 12 25.68 19.72 -0.30
C PRO A 12 25.91 20.33 1.09
N LEU A 13 26.77 19.71 1.91
CA LEU A 13 27.02 20.17 3.28
C LEU A 13 27.85 21.45 3.33
N ILE A 14 28.81 21.60 2.40
CA ILE A 14 29.62 22.83 2.30
C ILE A 14 28.77 23.99 1.78
N LEU A 15 27.83 23.75 0.86
CA LEU A 15 26.91 24.78 0.37
C LEU A 15 25.96 25.26 1.48
N VAL A 16 25.44 24.34 2.30
CA VAL A 16 24.57 24.66 3.45
C VAL A 16 25.33 25.45 4.52
N ILE A 17 26.59 25.11 4.80
CA ILE A 17 27.44 25.86 5.73
C ILE A 17 27.76 27.26 5.18
N LEU A 18 28.06 27.39 3.88
CA LEU A 18 28.31 28.68 3.24
C LEU A 18 27.05 29.56 3.19
N LEU A 19 25.86 28.98 2.97
CA LEU A 19 24.57 29.67 3.02
C LEU A 19 24.23 30.14 4.44
N ALA A 20 24.49 29.33 5.47
CA ALA A 20 24.30 29.72 6.86
C ALA A 20 25.25 30.86 7.28
N ILE A 21 26.50 30.84 6.80
CA ILE A 21 27.48 31.91 7.03
C ILE A 21 27.08 33.19 6.27
N ALA A 22 26.66 33.09 5.02
CA ALA A 22 26.20 34.22 4.22
C ALA A 22 24.94 34.89 4.81
N ALA A 23 23.98 34.08 5.28
CA ALA A 23 22.78 34.55 5.97
C ALA A 23 23.13 35.24 7.30
N GLY A 24 24.07 34.68 8.08
CA GLY A 24 24.56 35.30 9.31
C GLY A 24 25.26 36.65 9.08
N VAL A 25 26.03 36.76 7.99
CA VAL A 25 26.70 38.02 7.59
C VAL A 25 25.69 39.06 7.08
N ALA A 26 24.68 38.66 6.30
CA ALA A 26 23.63 39.55 5.81
C ALA A 26 22.77 40.14 6.95
N ILE A 27 22.50 39.35 8.01
CA ILE A 27 21.81 39.83 9.22
C ILE A 27 22.69 40.84 9.99
N GLN A 28 23.98 40.57 10.15
CA GLN A 28 24.89 41.50 10.85
C GLN A 28 25.05 42.84 10.13
N GLN A 29 24.85 42.86 8.81
CA GLN A 29 24.94 44.06 7.98
C GLN A 29 23.58 44.74 7.73
N GLY A 30 22.48 44.19 8.26
CA GLY A 30 21.13 44.76 8.11
C GLY A 30 20.54 44.65 6.69
N LEU A 31 21.09 43.73 5.87
CA LEU A 31 20.69 43.50 4.49
C LEU A 31 19.59 42.44 4.33
N ALA A 32 19.28 41.69 5.39
CA ALA A 32 18.19 40.71 5.44
C ALA A 32 17.57 40.66 6.85
N THR A 33 16.29 40.31 6.95
CA THR A 33 15.54 40.16 8.20
C THR A 33 15.36 38.68 8.58
N LYS A 34 15.01 38.41 9.84
CA LYS A 34 14.72 37.04 10.30
C LYS A 34 13.56 36.40 9.52
N SER A 35 12.61 37.19 9.03
CA SER A 35 11.50 36.73 8.18
C SER A 35 11.95 36.26 6.79
N ASP A 36 13.00 36.88 6.21
CA ASP A 36 13.51 36.48 4.88
C ASP A 36 14.18 35.10 4.91
N ILE A 37 14.74 34.72 6.06
CA ILE A 37 15.33 33.39 6.27
C ILE A 37 14.26 32.34 6.56
N VAL A 38 13.21 32.69 7.32
CA VAL A 38 12.06 31.80 7.53
C VAL A 38 11.41 31.47 6.19
N PHE A 39 11.30 32.44 5.28
CA PHE A 39 10.81 32.22 3.92
C PHE A 39 11.68 31.24 3.11
N LEU A 40 13.01 31.37 3.13
CA LEU A 40 13.92 30.45 2.42
C LEU A 40 13.95 29.04 3.04
N VAL A 41 13.78 28.95 4.37
CA VAL A 41 13.69 27.67 5.09
C VAL A 41 12.35 26.99 4.84
N ASP A 42 11.25 27.74 4.76
CA ASP A 42 9.93 27.22 4.39
C ASP A 42 9.90 26.76 2.93
N LEU A 43 10.52 27.51 2.01
CA LEU A 43 10.64 27.12 0.60
C LEU A 43 11.42 25.80 0.45
N GLY A 44 12.49 25.61 1.25
CA GLY A 44 13.27 24.37 1.26
C GLY A 44 12.57 23.16 1.89
N LYS A 45 11.56 23.40 2.72
CA LYS A 45 10.71 22.36 3.30
C LYS A 45 9.53 21.98 2.40
N ARG A 46 9.02 22.92 1.60
CA ARG A 46 7.87 22.71 0.70
C ARG A 46 8.27 22.10 -0.65
N ASP A 47 9.35 22.59 -1.26
CA ASP A 47 9.71 22.26 -2.65
C ASP A 47 11.06 21.51 -2.78
N GLY A 48 11.67 21.16 -1.64
CA GLY A 48 12.98 20.51 -1.57
C GLY A 48 14.17 21.47 -1.77
N LEU A 49 15.37 21.01 -1.39
CA LEU A 49 16.60 21.82 -1.44
C LEU A 49 16.97 22.27 -2.87
N ALA A 50 16.53 21.53 -3.89
CA ALA A 50 16.78 21.81 -5.30
C ALA A 50 16.01 23.05 -5.80
N ALA A 51 14.75 23.24 -5.37
CA ALA A 51 13.93 24.39 -5.74
C ALA A 51 14.48 25.70 -5.14
N VAL A 52 14.98 25.66 -3.91
CA VAL A 52 15.62 26.81 -3.26
C VAL A 52 16.89 27.24 -4.00
N VAL A 53 17.68 26.28 -4.49
CA VAL A 53 18.90 26.57 -5.26
C VAL A 53 18.56 27.18 -6.63
N SER A 54 17.47 26.74 -7.28
CA SER A 54 16.96 27.31 -8.55
C SER A 54 16.55 28.77 -8.39
N THR A 55 15.76 29.10 -7.36
CA THR A 55 15.31 30.47 -7.09
C THR A 55 16.49 31.41 -6.79
N ILE A 56 17.47 30.96 -6.02
CA ILE A 56 18.66 31.75 -5.66
C ILE A 56 19.56 32.03 -6.88
N LYS A 57 19.69 31.09 -7.82
CA LYS A 57 20.47 31.30 -9.06
C LYS A 57 19.81 32.30 -10.01
N THR A 58 18.48 32.25 -10.09
CA THR A 58 17.67 33.17 -10.90
C THR A 58 17.82 34.61 -10.43
N GLU A 59 17.69 34.83 -9.12
CA GLU A 59 17.80 36.15 -8.49
C GLU A 59 19.23 36.73 -8.49
N LEU A 60 20.27 35.92 -8.21
CA LEU A 60 21.63 36.42 -8.03
C LEU A 60 22.49 36.43 -9.29
N TYR A 61 22.25 35.51 -10.22
CA TYR A 61 23.10 35.33 -11.40
C TYR A 61 22.37 35.58 -12.72
N GLY A 62 21.05 35.86 -12.69
CA GLY A 62 20.23 36.00 -13.89
C GLY A 62 20.19 34.72 -14.72
N ILE A 63 20.50 33.57 -14.09
CA ILE A 63 20.40 32.25 -14.71
C ILE A 63 19.00 31.77 -14.38
N ASP A 64 18.11 31.89 -15.35
CA ASP A 64 16.75 31.40 -15.29
C ASP A 64 16.75 29.86 -15.26
N ASP A 65 16.69 29.30 -14.05
CA ASP A 65 16.51 27.88 -13.80
C ASP A 65 15.00 27.51 -13.78
N SER A 66 14.08 28.35 -14.29
CA SER A 66 12.72 27.89 -14.67
C SER A 66 12.74 26.84 -15.79
N ALA A 67 13.91 26.63 -16.39
CA ALA A 67 14.25 25.48 -17.22
C ALA A 67 14.79 24.27 -16.44
N VAL A 68 14.71 24.23 -15.10
CA VAL A 68 14.81 22.98 -14.34
C VAL A 68 13.45 22.29 -14.43
N ALA A 69 13.29 21.61 -15.57
CA ALA A 69 12.22 20.68 -15.96
C ALA A 69 10.87 20.89 -15.25
N ASP A 70 9.98 21.67 -15.86
CA ASP A 70 8.62 21.13 -16.03
C ASP A 70 8.83 19.78 -16.74
N PRO A 71 8.46 18.63 -16.15
CA PRO A 71 8.73 17.29 -16.69
C PRO A 71 7.97 17.00 -17.99
N SER A 72 7.36 18.02 -18.59
CA SER A 72 6.55 17.86 -19.78
C SER A 72 7.38 17.53 -21.01
N TYR A 73 7.53 16.24 -21.24
CA TYR A 73 7.82 15.66 -22.56
C TYR A 73 6.80 16.19 -23.58
N GLY A 74 7.04 17.38 -24.13
CA GLY A 74 6.22 18.01 -25.17
C GLY A 74 4.90 18.67 -24.72
N ARG A 75 4.79 19.25 -23.52
CA ARG A 75 3.59 20.09 -23.19
C ARG A 75 3.70 21.40 -23.96
N GLU A 76 2.81 21.60 -24.91
CA GLU A 76 2.80 22.81 -25.73
C GLU A 76 1.91 23.89 -25.09
N GLN A 77 2.47 25.08 -24.88
CA GLN A 77 1.67 26.24 -24.53
C GLN A 77 1.05 26.84 -25.78
N VAL A 78 -0.28 26.93 -25.79
CA VAL A 78 -0.99 27.64 -26.85
C VAL A 78 -0.89 29.14 -26.62
N ALA A 79 -0.29 29.84 -27.56
CA ALA A 79 -0.10 31.29 -27.50
C ALA A 79 -1.43 32.01 -27.23
N GLY A 80 -1.43 32.87 -26.22
CA GLY A 80 -2.60 33.67 -25.85
C GLY A 80 -3.63 32.95 -24.97
N ARG A 81 -3.45 31.66 -24.63
CA ARG A 81 -4.31 30.96 -23.64
C ARG A 81 -3.80 31.09 -22.21
N GLY A 82 -2.48 31.05 -22.02
CA GLY A 82 -1.83 31.25 -20.71
C GLY A 82 -1.87 30.05 -19.76
N HIS A 83 -2.41 28.91 -20.19
CA HIS A 83 -2.44 27.65 -19.43
C HIS A 83 -2.27 26.46 -20.37
N ALA A 84 -1.69 25.35 -19.90
CA ALA A 84 -1.58 24.09 -20.62
C ALA A 84 -1.72 22.91 -19.62
N PRO A 85 -2.58 21.90 -19.89
CA PRO A 85 -3.55 21.84 -20.99
C PRO A 85 -4.58 22.96 -20.89
N TRP A 86 -5.06 23.44 -22.03
CA TRP A 86 -6.00 24.56 -22.10
C TRP A 86 -7.46 24.11 -22.27
N VAL A 87 -7.67 22.80 -22.49
CA VAL A 87 -8.96 22.13 -22.40
C VAL A 87 -8.80 20.97 -21.41
N MET A 88 -9.68 20.87 -20.42
CA MET A 88 -9.59 19.86 -19.37
C MET A 88 -10.96 19.30 -19.02
N ARG A 89 -10.98 18.06 -18.54
CA ARG A 89 -12.12 17.41 -17.89
C ARG A 89 -11.94 17.47 -16.37
N GLY A 90 -13.01 17.73 -15.63
CA GLY A 90 -12.93 17.91 -14.18
C GLY A 90 -14.25 17.79 -13.43
N ASN A 91 -14.15 17.83 -12.09
CA ASN A 91 -15.27 18.00 -11.17
C ASN A 91 -15.34 19.46 -10.64
N LEU A 92 -15.30 20.45 -11.54
CA LEU A 92 -15.20 21.87 -11.17
C LEU A 92 -16.26 22.28 -10.14
N ASP A 93 -15.83 22.89 -9.03
CA ASP A 93 -16.71 23.35 -7.94
C ASP A 93 -17.61 22.23 -7.37
N GLY A 94 -17.16 20.98 -7.44
CA GLY A 94 -17.93 19.81 -6.99
C GLY A 94 -19.00 19.34 -7.97
N ARG A 95 -19.05 19.91 -9.19
CA ARG A 95 -19.94 19.45 -10.27
C ARG A 95 -19.20 18.46 -11.16
N PRO A 96 -19.69 17.21 -11.31
CA PRO A 96 -19.07 16.25 -12.22
C PRO A 96 -19.29 16.63 -13.69
N ARG A 97 -18.49 16.07 -14.59
CA ARG A 97 -18.63 16.14 -16.07
C ARG A 97 -18.50 17.54 -16.64
N VAL A 98 -17.60 18.31 -16.05
CA VAL A 98 -17.28 19.64 -16.53
C VAL A 98 -16.13 19.56 -17.53
N LEU A 99 -16.25 20.31 -18.62
CA LEU A 99 -15.17 20.57 -19.58
C LEU A 99 -14.75 22.05 -19.43
N GLU A 100 -13.54 22.29 -18.97
CA GLU A 100 -12.98 23.63 -18.80
C GLU A 100 -12.16 24.06 -20.03
N PHE A 101 -12.26 25.34 -20.40
CA PHE A 101 -11.48 26.00 -21.44
C PHE A 101 -10.76 27.21 -20.85
N ALA A 102 -9.43 27.23 -20.91
CA ALA A 102 -8.66 28.46 -20.74
C ALA A 102 -8.85 29.30 -22.01
N LEU A 103 -9.51 30.45 -21.90
CA LEU A 103 -9.80 31.30 -23.06
C LEU A 103 -8.68 32.32 -23.29
N ALA A 104 -8.10 32.85 -22.20
CA ALA A 104 -6.96 33.76 -22.17
C ALA A 104 -6.29 33.70 -20.77
N PRO A 105 -5.10 34.30 -20.55
CA PRO A 105 -4.50 34.33 -19.24
C PRO A 105 -5.47 34.88 -18.18
N GLY A 106 -5.82 34.01 -17.24
CA GLY A 106 -6.76 34.33 -16.16
C GLY A 106 -8.23 34.44 -16.58
N VAL A 107 -8.66 33.96 -17.75
CA VAL A 107 -10.07 33.94 -18.17
C VAL A 107 -10.44 32.53 -18.63
N TRP A 108 -11.47 31.97 -18.01
CA TRP A 108 -11.89 30.59 -18.21
C TRP A 108 -13.38 30.50 -18.56
N ALA A 109 -13.75 29.44 -19.28
CA ALA A 109 -15.13 29.00 -19.44
C ALA A 109 -15.26 27.53 -19.05
N ALA A 110 -16.37 27.15 -18.45
CA ALA A 110 -16.68 25.78 -18.05
C ALA A 110 -18.04 25.35 -18.60
N TYR A 111 -18.10 24.16 -19.15
CA TYR A 111 -19.29 23.57 -19.73
C TYR A 111 -19.70 22.30 -18.98
N ASP A 112 -20.98 22.19 -18.62
CA ASP A 112 -21.56 20.92 -18.18
C ASP A 112 -21.87 20.07 -19.43
N THR A 113 -21.20 18.93 -19.54
CA THR A 113 -21.33 18.06 -20.72
C THR A 113 -22.55 17.14 -20.69
N GLN A 114 -23.25 16.99 -19.55
CA GLN A 114 -24.53 16.27 -19.53
C GLN A 114 -25.64 17.09 -20.19
N GLN A 115 -25.58 18.41 -20.05
CA GLN A 115 -26.59 19.33 -20.57
C GLN A 115 -26.10 20.17 -21.76
N GLN A 116 -24.83 20.02 -22.15
CA GLN A 116 -24.15 20.91 -23.11
C GLN A 116 -24.46 22.38 -22.79
N SER A 117 -24.17 22.79 -21.55
CA SER A 117 -24.54 24.12 -21.06
C SER A 117 -23.32 24.89 -20.59
N LEU A 118 -23.28 26.19 -20.89
CA LEU A 118 -22.23 27.07 -20.38
C LEU A 118 -22.49 27.32 -18.89
N TYR A 119 -21.78 26.59 -18.04
CA TYR A 119 -21.95 26.65 -16.60
C TYR A 119 -21.38 27.95 -16.03
N GLN A 120 -20.14 28.32 -16.39
CA GLN A 120 -19.47 29.48 -15.81
C GLN A 120 -18.45 30.10 -16.77
N VAL A 121 -18.35 31.43 -16.76
CA VAL A 121 -17.23 32.19 -17.35
C VAL A 121 -16.69 33.10 -16.28
N TRP A 122 -15.40 33.04 -16.00
CA TRP A 122 -14.81 33.83 -14.91
C TRP A 122 -13.43 34.37 -15.23
N GLU A 123 -13.08 35.44 -14.52
CA GLU A 123 -11.72 35.94 -14.42
C GLU A 123 -11.11 35.45 -13.10
N GLY A 124 -9.93 34.84 -13.20
CA GLY A 124 -9.20 34.25 -12.09
C GLY A 124 -8.53 32.94 -12.49
N GLU A 125 -8.51 31.98 -11.58
CA GLU A 125 -7.72 30.75 -11.71
C GLU A 125 -8.61 29.51 -11.57
N VAL A 126 -8.11 28.39 -12.09
CA VAL A 126 -8.54 27.06 -11.70
C VAL A 126 -7.54 26.57 -10.67
N LEU A 127 -7.99 26.41 -9.43
CA LEU A 127 -7.21 25.80 -8.37
C LEU A 127 -7.29 24.29 -8.52
N PHE A 128 -6.21 23.72 -9.04
CA PHE A 128 -5.95 22.28 -9.02
C PHE A 128 -5.53 21.89 -7.61
N GLU A 129 -6.49 21.91 -6.69
CA GLU A 129 -6.39 21.36 -5.34
C GLU A 129 -7.27 20.10 -5.24
N GLY A 130 -6.91 19.17 -4.37
CA GLY A 130 -7.56 17.88 -4.18
C GLY A 130 -6.62 16.68 -4.36
N SER A 131 -7.14 15.46 -4.19
CA SER A 131 -6.33 14.26 -3.95
C SER A 131 -5.40 13.89 -5.11
N VAL A 132 -5.79 14.25 -6.33
CA VAL A 132 -4.99 14.07 -7.56
C VAL A 132 -3.98 15.22 -7.76
N TYR A 133 -4.29 16.41 -7.24
CA TYR A 133 -3.53 17.62 -7.55
C TYR A 133 -2.55 18.03 -6.44
N ASP A 134 -3.03 18.26 -5.21
CA ASP A 134 -2.22 18.70 -4.07
C ASP A 134 -2.36 17.79 -2.85
N TYR A 135 -2.98 16.63 -3.06
CA TYR A 135 -3.15 15.56 -2.08
C TYR A 135 -4.13 15.86 -0.95
N ARG A 136 -4.88 16.97 -1.03
CA ARG A 136 -5.93 17.30 -0.07
C ARG A 136 -7.23 16.57 -0.41
N HIS A 137 -8.07 16.30 0.59
CA HIS A 137 -9.41 15.77 0.32
C HIS A 137 -10.38 16.92 0.03
N GLY A 138 -11.00 16.92 -1.16
CA GLY A 138 -11.91 18.00 -1.56
C GLY A 138 -12.36 17.94 -3.03
N PRO A 139 -13.19 18.90 -3.46
CA PRO A 139 -13.61 19.07 -4.86
C PRO A 139 -12.43 19.32 -5.78
N GLN A 140 -12.51 18.86 -7.03
CA GLN A 140 -11.36 18.71 -7.93
C GLN A 140 -11.73 19.03 -9.39
N PRO A 141 -11.30 20.15 -10.00
CA PRO A 141 -10.67 21.34 -9.41
C PRO A 141 -11.70 22.36 -8.88
N ILE A 142 -11.22 23.54 -8.46
CA ILE A 142 -12.06 24.63 -7.91
C ILE A 142 -11.84 25.92 -8.72
N SER A 143 -12.92 26.66 -9.02
CA SER A 143 -12.80 28.00 -9.61
C SER A 143 -12.52 29.06 -8.55
N GLN A 144 -11.57 29.96 -8.81
CA GLN A 144 -11.27 31.11 -7.95
C GLN A 144 -11.30 32.40 -8.76
N GLY A 145 -11.80 33.49 -8.15
CA GLY A 145 -11.80 34.82 -8.75
C GLY A 145 -13.20 35.44 -8.78
N ALA A 146 -13.63 35.93 -9.93
CA ALA A 146 -14.94 36.54 -10.11
C ALA A 146 -15.57 36.11 -11.44
N TRP A 147 -16.79 35.58 -11.38
CA TRP A 147 -17.52 35.12 -12.55
C TRP A 147 -18.21 36.28 -13.27
N TYR A 148 -18.12 36.31 -14.60
CA TYR A 148 -18.92 37.17 -15.47
C TYR A 148 -20.32 36.60 -15.69
N LEU A 149 -20.38 35.29 -15.88
CA LEU A 149 -21.58 34.52 -16.16
C LEU A 149 -21.55 33.26 -15.32
N ARG A 150 -22.70 32.89 -14.74
CA ARG A 150 -22.87 31.61 -14.06
C ARG A 150 -24.32 31.15 -14.24
N ASP A 151 -24.51 30.06 -14.95
CA ASP A 151 -25.82 29.44 -15.18
C ASP A 151 -25.87 28.11 -14.43
N ALA A 152 -26.56 28.11 -13.29
CA ALA A 152 -26.69 26.93 -12.46
C ALA A 152 -27.81 25.98 -12.91
N GLU A 153 -28.78 26.49 -13.68
CA GLU A 153 -29.97 25.73 -14.14
C GLU A 153 -29.70 25.00 -15.45
N GLY A 154 -28.81 25.57 -16.28
CA GLY A 154 -28.34 24.97 -17.52
C GLY A 154 -29.25 25.24 -18.71
N ALA A 155 -28.75 24.88 -19.89
CA ALA A 155 -29.40 25.18 -21.16
C ALA A 155 -30.56 24.21 -21.44
N GLN A 156 -31.72 24.76 -21.83
CA GLN A 156 -32.84 23.97 -22.33
C GLN A 156 -32.83 23.94 -23.85
N TRP A 157 -32.44 22.80 -24.42
CA TRP A 157 -32.30 22.62 -25.86
C TRP A 157 -33.63 22.36 -26.56
N PHE A 158 -33.75 22.86 -27.79
CA PHE A 158 -34.88 22.60 -28.67
C PHE A 158 -34.44 22.48 -30.13
N LEU A 159 -35.24 21.75 -30.91
CA LEU A 159 -35.20 21.77 -32.37
C LEU A 159 -36.43 22.50 -32.90
N GLU A 160 -36.21 23.52 -33.72
CA GLU A 160 -37.27 24.18 -34.47
C GLU A 160 -37.45 23.44 -35.80
N VAL A 161 -38.54 22.67 -35.93
CA VAL A 161 -38.86 21.86 -37.11
C VAL A 161 -40.06 22.46 -37.81
N ASN A 162 -39.89 22.96 -39.05
CA ASN A 162 -40.95 23.62 -39.81
C ASN A 162 -41.63 24.79 -39.05
N GLY A 163 -40.89 25.48 -38.17
CA GLY A 163 -41.38 26.58 -37.35
C GLY A 163 -42.06 26.18 -36.04
N GLU A 164 -42.11 24.89 -35.71
CA GLU A 164 -42.56 24.39 -34.40
C GLU A 164 -41.36 24.07 -33.51
N GLU A 165 -41.36 24.54 -32.27
CA GLU A 165 -40.31 24.31 -31.28
C GLU A 165 -40.58 22.99 -30.54
N LEU A 166 -39.70 22.01 -30.74
CA LEU A 166 -39.75 20.71 -30.07
C LEU A 166 -38.64 20.64 -29.02
N PRO A 167 -38.93 20.32 -27.75
CA PRO A 167 -37.90 20.06 -26.75
C PRO A 167 -36.94 18.98 -27.23
N ALA A 168 -35.63 19.23 -27.09
CA ALA A 168 -34.59 18.32 -27.55
C ALA A 168 -33.77 17.80 -26.38
N THR A 169 -33.42 16.52 -26.42
CA THR A 169 -32.38 15.96 -25.56
C THR A 169 -31.02 16.19 -26.20
N VAL A 170 -29.99 16.35 -25.38
CA VAL A 170 -28.62 16.55 -25.83
C VAL A 170 -27.73 15.37 -25.45
N GLN A 171 -26.80 15.04 -26.33
CA GLN A 171 -25.77 14.03 -26.13
C GLN A 171 -24.41 14.65 -26.45
N TYR A 172 -23.49 14.67 -25.50
CA TYR A 172 -22.10 15.03 -25.74
C TYR A 172 -21.43 13.92 -26.57
N LEU A 173 -20.67 14.31 -27.59
CA LEU A 173 -19.98 13.37 -28.48
C LEU A 173 -18.45 13.45 -28.34
N GLY A 174 -17.94 14.38 -27.53
CA GLY A 174 -16.52 14.61 -27.39
C GLY A 174 -16.09 16.04 -27.71
N HIS A 175 -14.79 16.23 -27.88
CA HIS A 175 -14.22 17.49 -28.34
C HIS A 175 -13.07 17.25 -29.33
N GLU A 176 -12.79 18.24 -30.16
CA GLU A 176 -11.76 18.17 -31.20
C GLU A 176 -10.97 19.48 -31.28
N TYR A 177 -9.68 19.36 -31.61
CA TYR A 177 -8.77 20.47 -31.85
C TYR A 177 -8.73 20.80 -33.35
N SER A 178 -8.42 22.05 -33.69
CA SER A 178 -8.04 22.42 -35.06
C SER A 178 -6.62 21.91 -35.39
N ASP A 179 -6.26 21.82 -36.68
CA ASP A 179 -4.95 21.35 -37.23
C ASP A 179 -3.68 21.99 -36.61
N ASN A 180 -3.82 23.03 -35.79
CA ASN A 180 -2.74 23.74 -35.12
C ASN A 180 -2.95 23.89 -33.61
N LYS A 181 -3.96 23.20 -33.06
CA LYS A 181 -4.38 23.20 -31.66
C LYS A 181 -4.61 24.57 -31.03
N HIS A 182 -4.77 25.63 -31.84
CA HIS A 182 -5.08 26.97 -31.36
C HIS A 182 -6.55 27.14 -30.97
N SER A 183 -7.42 26.25 -31.45
CA SER A 183 -8.85 26.24 -31.12
C SER A 183 -9.36 24.83 -30.92
N ALA A 184 -10.48 24.71 -30.19
CA ALA A 184 -11.10 23.43 -29.84
C ALA A 184 -12.62 23.61 -29.80
N ALA A 185 -13.33 22.63 -30.30
CA ALA A 185 -14.79 22.63 -30.37
C ALA A 185 -15.35 21.41 -29.65
N MET A 186 -16.43 21.62 -28.88
CA MET A 186 -17.25 20.53 -28.35
C MET A 186 -18.14 20.00 -29.47
N ARG A 187 -18.32 18.69 -29.53
CA ARG A 187 -19.27 18.02 -30.42
C ARG A 187 -20.45 17.52 -29.60
N PHE A 188 -21.67 17.70 -30.10
CA PHE A 188 -22.87 17.19 -29.46
C PHE A 188 -23.99 16.95 -30.46
N ALA A 189 -24.92 16.06 -30.12
CA ALA A 189 -26.13 15.80 -30.88
C ALA A 189 -27.37 16.28 -30.12
N LEU A 190 -28.31 16.87 -30.86
CA LEU A 190 -29.65 17.21 -30.37
C LEU A 190 -30.66 16.29 -31.00
N THR A 191 -31.55 15.71 -30.20
CA THR A 191 -32.59 14.78 -30.67
C THR A 191 -33.97 15.23 -30.19
N ALA A 192 -34.92 15.37 -31.11
CA ALA A 192 -36.33 15.64 -30.82
C ALA A 192 -37.24 14.79 -31.72
N GLY A 193 -37.89 13.78 -31.15
CA GLY A 193 -38.67 12.81 -31.92
C GLY A 193 -37.77 12.08 -32.95
N PRO A 194 -38.14 12.06 -34.25
CA PRO A 194 -37.32 11.43 -35.29
C PRO A 194 -36.17 12.31 -35.82
N HIS A 195 -36.02 13.54 -35.31
CA HIS A 195 -35.03 14.50 -35.79
C HIS A 195 -33.77 14.46 -34.93
N ARG A 196 -32.61 14.35 -35.57
CA ARG A 196 -31.29 14.43 -34.93
C ARG A 196 -30.41 15.41 -35.69
N VAL A 197 -29.72 16.30 -34.98
CA VAL A 197 -28.76 17.26 -35.56
C VAL A 197 -27.47 17.22 -34.75
N GLU A 198 -26.35 17.00 -35.43
CA GLU A 198 -25.02 17.13 -34.82
C GLU A 198 -24.47 18.54 -35.00
N MET A 199 -23.89 19.05 -33.92
CA MET A 199 -23.46 20.42 -33.78
C MET A 199 -22.05 20.44 -33.20
N THR A 200 -21.31 21.50 -33.53
CA THR A 200 -20.10 21.90 -32.83
C THR A 200 -20.29 23.24 -32.16
N GLU A 201 -19.67 23.41 -31.00
CA GLU A 201 -19.60 24.67 -30.27
C GLU A 201 -18.14 24.98 -29.89
N ARG A 202 -17.65 26.12 -30.37
CA ARG A 202 -16.32 26.63 -30.02
C ARG A 202 -16.43 27.93 -29.21
N PRO A 203 -15.98 27.97 -27.95
CA PRO A 203 -15.86 29.20 -27.18
C PRO A 203 -14.56 29.95 -27.48
N GLU A 204 -14.64 31.25 -27.74
CA GLU A 204 -13.49 32.14 -27.93
C GLU A 204 -13.66 33.47 -27.18
N LEU A 205 -12.56 34.03 -26.70
CA LEU A 205 -12.56 35.37 -26.10
C LEU A 205 -12.10 36.40 -27.13
N VAL A 206 -12.99 37.36 -27.45
CA VAL A 206 -12.62 38.55 -28.21
C VAL A 206 -12.40 39.71 -27.24
N GLN A 207 -11.15 40.13 -27.11
CA GLN A 207 -10.73 41.19 -26.21
C GLN A 207 -10.15 42.39 -26.96
N THR A 208 -10.60 43.59 -26.59
CA THR A 208 -10.01 44.87 -26.99
C THR A 208 -9.43 45.57 -25.76
N ALA A 209 -8.86 46.77 -25.94
CA ALA A 209 -8.38 47.59 -24.83
C ALA A 209 -9.48 47.98 -23.81
N THR A 210 -10.77 47.92 -24.19
CA THR A 210 -11.88 48.42 -23.39
C THR A 210 -13.05 47.45 -23.24
N SER A 211 -13.00 46.28 -23.91
CA SER A 211 -14.10 45.32 -23.88
C SER A 211 -13.61 43.89 -23.94
N ARG A 212 -14.37 42.99 -23.30
CA ARG A 212 -14.25 41.54 -23.41
C ARG A 212 -15.60 40.98 -23.84
N THR A 213 -15.60 40.08 -24.80
CA THR A 213 -16.80 39.40 -25.31
C THR A 213 -16.49 37.92 -25.44
N LEU A 214 -17.32 37.07 -24.83
CA LEU A 214 -17.31 35.65 -25.14
C LEU A 214 -18.04 35.45 -26.47
N GLU A 215 -17.38 34.88 -27.45
CA GLU A 215 -18.00 34.40 -28.68
C GLU A 215 -18.18 32.89 -28.61
N ARG A 216 -19.41 32.42 -28.76
CA ARG A 216 -19.75 31.00 -28.90
C ARG A 216 -20.07 30.75 -30.36
N HIS A 217 -19.21 30.01 -31.06
CA HIS A 217 -19.36 29.71 -32.47
C HIS A 217 -20.03 28.34 -32.63
N PHE A 218 -21.24 28.34 -33.17
CA PHE A 218 -22.01 27.15 -33.49
C PHE A 218 -21.97 26.86 -34.98
N ALA A 219 -21.65 25.62 -35.31
CA ALA A 219 -21.77 25.10 -36.67
C ALA A 219 -22.43 23.73 -36.63
N ARG A 220 -23.02 23.32 -37.75
CA ARG A 220 -23.34 21.90 -37.93
C ARG A 220 -22.03 21.14 -38.05
N ALA A 221 -21.93 20.00 -37.40
CA ALA A 221 -20.82 19.09 -37.64
C ALA A 221 -20.81 18.72 -39.14
N ALA A 222 -19.62 18.67 -39.76
CA ALA A 222 -19.51 18.21 -41.14
C ALA A 222 -20.10 16.79 -41.25
N GLU A 223 -20.83 16.50 -42.34
CA GLU A 223 -21.27 15.11 -42.57
C GLU A 223 -20.04 14.20 -42.56
N PRO A 224 -20.13 13.02 -41.91
CA PRO A 224 -19.04 12.05 -41.94
C PRO A 224 -18.70 11.79 -43.41
N THR A 225 -17.47 12.13 -43.83
CA THR A 225 -17.00 11.73 -45.15
C THR A 225 -17.07 10.21 -45.18
N THR A 226 -17.84 9.68 -46.13
CA THR A 226 -18.36 8.32 -46.23
C THR A 226 -17.32 7.20 -46.43
N ALA A 227 -16.18 7.26 -45.77
CA ALA A 227 -15.14 6.23 -45.77
C ALA A 227 -14.91 5.62 -44.37
N ASP A 228 -15.03 6.38 -43.28
CA ASP A 228 -14.65 5.92 -41.93
C ASP A 228 -15.81 5.80 -40.93
N ASP A 229 -17.03 6.13 -41.32
CA ASP A 229 -18.21 5.98 -40.46
C ASP A 229 -18.79 4.56 -40.48
N LYS A 230 -17.92 3.59 -40.17
CA LYS A 230 -18.31 2.33 -39.54
C LYS A 230 -18.31 2.47 -38.00
N SER A 231 -18.43 3.70 -37.50
CA SER A 231 -18.02 4.07 -36.14
C SER A 231 -19.01 3.72 -35.02
N THR A 232 -20.18 3.15 -35.36
CA THR A 232 -21.03 2.43 -34.38
C THR A 232 -20.58 0.99 -34.12
N GLN A 233 -19.45 0.56 -34.69
CA GLN A 233 -18.87 -0.75 -34.40
C GLN A 233 -17.62 -0.56 -33.55
N LEU A 234 -17.74 -0.64 -32.22
CA LEU A 234 -16.57 -0.67 -31.34
C LEU A 234 -15.61 -1.84 -31.70
N PHE A 235 -16.10 -2.88 -32.39
CA PHE A 235 -15.33 -4.11 -32.67
C PHE A 235 -15.53 -4.75 -34.06
N GLY A 236 -15.99 -3.99 -35.06
CA GLY A 236 -16.02 -4.50 -36.45
C GLY A 236 -17.07 -5.59 -36.75
N GLY A 237 -18.21 -5.60 -36.06
CA GLY A 237 -19.32 -6.51 -36.34
C GLY A 237 -20.70 -5.95 -35.95
N LEU A 238 -21.65 -6.04 -36.88
CA LEU A 238 -23.08 -5.72 -36.82
C LEU A 238 -23.50 -4.24 -36.68
N SER A 239 -24.46 -3.86 -37.53
CA SER A 239 -24.99 -2.50 -37.66
C SER A 239 -26.14 -2.29 -36.70
N THR A 240 -26.04 -1.33 -35.80
CA THR A 240 -27.23 -0.61 -35.35
C THR A 240 -27.72 0.26 -36.50
N GLU A 241 -29.01 0.16 -36.81
CA GLU A 241 -29.67 1.10 -37.71
C GLU A 241 -29.48 2.50 -37.11
N LEU A 242 -28.47 3.23 -37.57
CA LEU A 242 -28.46 4.69 -37.54
C LEU A 242 -29.86 5.09 -38.02
N VAL A 243 -30.64 5.74 -37.15
CA VAL A 243 -31.84 6.45 -37.60
C VAL A 243 -31.37 7.27 -38.79
N PRO A 244 -31.82 6.95 -40.03
CA PRO A 244 -31.26 7.59 -41.20
C PRO A 244 -31.42 9.09 -40.99
N LEU A 245 -30.32 9.85 -41.19
CA LEU A 245 -30.37 11.30 -41.34
C LEU A 245 -31.49 11.58 -42.34
N LEU A 246 -32.67 11.97 -41.85
CA LEU A 246 -33.83 12.12 -42.71
C LEU A 246 -33.50 13.21 -43.72
N GLU A 247 -33.65 12.88 -45.00
CA GLU A 247 -33.53 13.76 -46.17
C GLU A 247 -34.53 14.94 -46.05
N ASN A 248 -34.21 15.96 -45.25
CA ASN A 248 -34.63 17.36 -45.34
C ASN A 248 -34.16 18.15 -44.10
N THR A 249 -32.85 18.31 -43.96
CA THR A 249 -32.27 19.08 -42.84
C THR A 249 -32.27 20.59 -43.06
N GLU A 250 -32.72 21.10 -44.22
CA GLU A 250 -32.76 22.55 -44.51
C GLU A 250 -33.79 23.34 -43.66
N ASN A 251 -34.81 22.68 -43.09
CA ASN A 251 -35.87 23.31 -42.30
C ASN A 251 -35.79 23.03 -40.78
N ILE A 252 -34.65 22.55 -40.28
CA ILE A 252 -34.44 22.25 -38.86
C ILE A 252 -33.40 23.21 -38.28
N LYS A 253 -33.73 23.93 -37.20
CA LYS A 253 -32.76 24.79 -36.49
C LYS A 253 -32.57 24.32 -35.06
N ALA A 254 -31.32 24.29 -34.61
CA ALA A 254 -30.99 24.09 -33.21
C ALA A 254 -31.09 25.41 -32.45
N GLY A 255 -31.63 25.37 -31.24
CA GLY A 255 -31.61 26.51 -30.34
C GLY A 255 -31.64 26.07 -28.89
N PHE A 256 -31.37 27.02 -28.00
CA PHE A 256 -31.38 26.78 -26.56
C PHE A 256 -31.98 27.98 -25.83
N ARG A 257 -32.45 27.72 -24.61
CA ARG A 257 -32.76 28.74 -23.63
C ARG A 257 -31.73 28.69 -22.51
N THR A 258 -31.19 29.83 -22.12
CA THR A 258 -30.39 29.98 -20.90
C THR A 258 -31.25 29.79 -19.66
N GLY A 259 -30.65 29.61 -18.48
CA GLY A 259 -31.39 29.44 -17.23
C GLY A 259 -32.33 30.60 -16.87
N ASP A 260 -32.05 31.82 -17.34
CA ASP A 260 -32.96 32.98 -17.19
C ASP A 260 -34.07 33.05 -18.26
N GLY A 261 -34.11 32.07 -19.18
CA GLY A 261 -35.12 31.90 -20.21
C GLY A 261 -34.86 32.64 -21.53
N GLU A 262 -33.70 33.31 -21.68
CA GLU A 262 -33.33 33.98 -22.94
C GLU A 262 -33.16 32.96 -24.06
N ARG A 263 -33.79 33.23 -25.22
CA ARG A 263 -33.83 32.30 -26.36
C ARG A 263 -32.73 32.64 -27.37
N HIS A 264 -31.92 31.65 -27.71
CA HIS A 264 -30.89 31.76 -28.75
C HIS A 264 -31.07 30.68 -29.83
N ILE A 265 -30.70 31.03 -31.06
CA ILE A 265 -30.50 30.06 -32.14
C ILE A 265 -29.01 29.71 -32.14
N ALA A 266 -28.71 28.41 -32.10
CA ALA A 266 -27.35 27.88 -32.10
C ALA A 266 -26.83 27.78 -33.55
N GLU A 267 -26.70 28.92 -34.24
CA GLU A 267 -26.19 29.01 -35.60
C GLU A 267 -25.30 30.25 -35.75
N GLY A 268 -24.06 30.06 -36.24
CA GLY A 268 -23.10 31.15 -36.36
C GLY A 268 -22.53 31.57 -35.01
N THR A 269 -22.39 32.88 -34.76
CA THR A 269 -21.77 33.38 -33.52
C THR A 269 -22.82 33.95 -32.57
N VAL A 270 -22.84 33.45 -31.34
CA VAL A 270 -23.54 34.08 -30.21
C VAL A 270 -22.51 34.86 -29.39
N SER A 271 -22.63 36.18 -29.33
CA SER A 271 -21.71 37.07 -28.62
C SER A 271 -22.29 37.52 -27.28
N ILE A 272 -21.58 37.26 -26.19
CA ILE A 272 -21.99 37.63 -24.83
C ILE A 272 -20.98 38.64 -24.26
N PRO A 273 -21.38 39.93 -24.09
CA PRO A 273 -20.52 40.93 -23.47
C PRO A 273 -20.18 40.57 -22.02
N LEU A 274 -18.90 40.61 -21.67
CA LEU A 274 -18.40 40.33 -20.31
C LEU A 274 -18.18 41.66 -19.58
N THR A 275 -19.23 42.24 -19.03
CA THR A 275 -19.22 43.64 -18.52
C THR A 275 -19.14 43.79 -17.01
N ALA A 276 -19.71 42.86 -16.26
CA ALA A 276 -19.75 42.90 -14.80
C ALA A 276 -19.30 41.53 -14.26
N THR A 277 -18.53 41.55 -13.17
CA THR A 277 -18.15 40.34 -12.46
C THR A 277 -18.82 40.31 -11.09
N THR A 278 -19.15 39.11 -10.65
CA THR A 278 -19.55 38.81 -9.28
C THR A 278 -18.44 37.98 -8.67
N PRO A 279 -17.92 38.32 -7.47
CA PRO A 279 -16.95 37.48 -6.79
C PRO A 279 -17.47 36.04 -6.72
N ILE A 280 -16.65 35.09 -7.18
CA ILE A 280 -16.83 33.71 -6.77
C ILE A 280 -16.61 33.77 -5.27
N PRO A 281 -17.60 33.39 -4.43
CA PRO A 281 -17.35 33.31 -3.01
C PRO A 281 -16.05 32.56 -2.85
N ALA A 282 -15.09 33.14 -2.12
CA ALA A 282 -13.98 32.33 -1.67
C ALA A 282 -14.63 31.06 -1.15
N HIS A 283 -14.05 29.90 -1.46
CA HIS A 283 -14.35 28.72 -0.68
C HIS A 283 -13.86 29.05 0.73
N THR A 284 -14.62 29.88 1.46
CA THR A 284 -14.62 29.92 2.90
C THR A 284 -14.78 28.46 3.23
N ARG A 285 -13.83 27.97 4.03
CA ARG A 285 -13.98 26.71 4.74
C ARG A 285 -15.19 26.86 5.65
N ASP A 286 -16.39 26.98 5.08
CA ASP A 286 -17.64 26.94 5.78
C ASP A 286 -17.86 25.46 6.04
N VAL A 287 -17.26 25.06 7.15
CA VAL A 287 -17.92 24.33 8.21
C VAL A 287 -19.35 24.88 8.36
N ALA A 288 -20.23 24.53 7.42
CA ALA A 288 -21.64 24.83 7.50
C ALA A 288 -22.23 23.90 8.54
N ALA A 289 -22.03 24.30 9.79
CA ALA A 289 -22.98 24.27 10.88
C ALA A 289 -24.32 23.61 10.52
N ASN A 290 -24.40 22.30 10.77
CA ASN A 290 -25.64 21.71 11.24
C ASN A 290 -25.74 22.03 12.73
N THR A 291 -26.03 23.30 13.06
CA THR A 291 -26.26 23.76 14.43
C THR A 291 -27.67 23.39 14.87
N SER A 292 -27.85 22.12 15.22
CA SER A 292 -28.79 21.81 16.30
C SER A 292 -28.09 22.17 17.62
N ALA A 293 -28.61 23.19 18.29
CA ALA A 293 -28.09 23.67 19.57
C ALA A 293 -27.97 22.55 20.61
N GLY A 294 -26.74 22.26 21.03
CA GLY A 294 -26.38 21.39 22.15
C GLY A 294 -24.90 20.99 22.10
N ASP A 295 -24.13 21.41 23.12
CA ASP A 295 -22.75 21.01 23.46
C ASP A 295 -21.58 21.73 22.75
N SER A 296 -21.14 22.83 23.37
CA SER A 296 -20.32 23.91 22.79
C SER A 296 -18.79 23.80 22.92
N GLU A 297 -18.21 22.62 23.19
CA GLU A 297 -16.74 22.44 23.21
C GLU A 297 -16.27 21.21 22.41
N HIS A 298 -17.06 20.12 22.39
CA HIS A 298 -16.73 18.92 21.61
C HIS A 298 -16.96 19.09 20.09
N SER A 299 -17.82 20.03 19.67
CA SER A 299 -18.09 20.31 18.26
C SER A 299 -16.91 20.99 17.54
N GLU A 300 -16.14 21.82 18.27
CA GLU A 300 -14.99 22.54 17.72
C GLU A 300 -13.82 21.59 17.45
N GLY A 301 -13.49 20.70 18.40
CA GLY A 301 -12.43 19.72 18.23
C GLY A 301 -12.69 18.73 17.09
N LYS A 302 -13.94 18.24 16.95
CA LYS A 302 -14.36 17.43 15.79
C LYS A 302 -14.14 18.16 14.48
N SER A 303 -14.49 19.44 14.43
CA SER A 303 -14.33 20.27 13.23
C SER A 303 -12.86 20.48 12.87
N VAL A 304 -11.96 20.67 13.84
CA VAL A 304 -10.53 20.81 13.56
C VAL A 304 -10.00 19.51 12.94
N ILE A 305 -10.32 18.37 13.53
CA ILE A 305 -9.89 17.04 13.06
C ILE A 305 -10.40 16.74 11.66
N ALA A 306 -11.68 17.02 11.37
CA ALA A 306 -12.27 16.79 10.06
C ALA A 306 -11.64 17.65 8.95
N ASN A 307 -11.06 18.79 9.30
CA ASN A 307 -10.41 19.72 8.36
C ASN A 307 -8.87 19.61 8.37
N SER A 308 -8.34 18.54 8.97
CA SER A 308 -6.90 18.28 9.11
C SER A 308 -6.58 16.88 8.57
N ASP A 309 -5.29 16.57 8.47
CA ASP A 309 -4.75 15.27 8.06
C ASP A 309 -4.79 14.20 9.17
N CYS A 310 -5.28 14.54 10.36
CA CYS A 310 -5.39 13.61 11.49
C CYS A 310 -6.12 12.31 11.13
N LEU A 311 -7.13 12.38 10.26
CA LEU A 311 -7.90 11.22 9.79
C LEU A 311 -7.13 10.29 8.84
N GLY A 312 -6.00 10.75 8.28
CA GLY A 312 -5.11 9.90 7.48
C GLY A 312 -4.32 8.91 8.34
N CYS A 313 -4.14 9.21 9.63
CA CYS A 313 -3.35 8.40 10.55
C CYS A 313 -4.13 7.90 11.77
N HIS A 314 -5.28 8.48 12.09
CA HIS A 314 -6.08 8.11 13.25
C HIS A 314 -7.56 7.95 12.88
N ALA A 315 -8.24 7.03 13.56
CA ALA A 315 -9.70 6.94 13.54
C ALA A 315 -10.25 6.91 14.96
N GLU A 316 -11.57 7.08 15.10
CA GLU A 316 -12.20 7.17 16.42
C GLU A 316 -12.08 5.87 17.22
N ASN A 317 -12.31 4.73 16.57
CA ASN A 317 -12.51 3.43 17.21
C ASN A 317 -11.74 2.29 16.56
N HIS A 318 -10.71 2.57 15.76
CA HIS A 318 -9.80 1.58 15.22
C HIS A 318 -8.45 2.21 14.88
N LYS A 319 -7.39 1.41 14.91
CA LYS A 319 -6.03 1.84 14.52
C LYS A 319 -5.97 2.03 13.01
N VAL A 320 -5.30 3.10 12.55
CA VAL A 320 -4.97 3.33 11.14
C VAL A 320 -3.45 3.21 10.98
N ALA A 321 -2.70 4.32 10.90
CA ALA A 321 -1.24 4.31 11.01
C ALA A 321 -0.79 4.55 12.47
N GLY A 322 -1.49 5.46 13.16
CA GLY A 322 -1.41 5.72 14.59
C GLY A 322 -2.57 5.08 15.37
N PRO A 323 -2.53 5.15 16.72
CA PRO A 323 -3.56 4.56 17.59
C PRO A 323 -4.92 5.22 17.38
N ALA A 324 -6.00 4.48 17.64
CA ALA A 324 -7.35 5.03 17.63
C ALA A 324 -7.50 6.14 18.68
N TRP A 325 -8.40 7.11 18.46
CA TRP A 325 -8.70 8.12 19.49
C TRP A 325 -9.27 7.49 20.76
N SER A 326 -10.07 6.43 20.64
CA SER A 326 -10.51 5.58 21.76
C SER A 326 -9.34 4.93 22.52
N GLN A 327 -8.27 4.53 21.85
CA GLN A 327 -7.06 4.00 22.50
C GLN A 327 -6.27 5.11 23.20
N ILE A 328 -6.19 6.29 22.58
CA ILE A 328 -5.57 7.48 23.19
C ILE A 328 -6.36 7.90 24.43
N ALA A 329 -7.68 8.07 24.29
CA ALA A 329 -8.61 8.35 25.37
C ALA A 329 -8.53 7.30 26.47
N GLY A 330 -8.46 6.01 26.10
CA GLY A 330 -8.32 4.88 27.01
C GLY A 330 -7.04 4.94 27.84
N LYS A 331 -5.88 5.25 27.22
CA LYS A 331 -4.59 5.42 27.93
C LYS A 331 -4.67 6.51 29.01
N PHE A 332 -5.38 7.60 28.72
CA PHE A 332 -5.59 8.69 29.67
C PHE A 332 -6.88 8.58 30.48
N ARG A 333 -7.66 7.50 30.30
CA ARG A 333 -8.96 7.23 30.94
C ARG A 333 -9.97 8.38 30.79
N GLY A 334 -10.00 9.02 29.64
CA GLY A 334 -10.84 10.17 29.33
C GLY A 334 -10.56 11.42 30.19
N LYS A 335 -9.38 11.54 30.79
CA LYS A 335 -9.02 12.69 31.65
C LYS A 335 -8.65 13.91 30.80
N THR A 336 -9.44 14.97 30.93
CA THR A 336 -9.25 16.29 30.27
C THR A 336 -8.50 17.31 31.13
N GLN A 337 -7.55 16.85 31.95
CA GLN A 337 -6.79 17.72 32.85
C GLN A 337 -5.90 18.70 32.04
N PRO A 338 -5.79 19.99 32.41
CA PRO A 338 -5.08 21.00 31.62
C PRO A 338 -3.63 20.62 31.28
N GLU A 339 -2.93 19.96 32.20
CA GLU A 339 -1.55 19.48 32.00
C GLU A 339 -1.45 18.33 30.99
N VAL A 340 -2.46 17.46 30.90
CA VAL A 340 -2.52 16.34 29.93
C VAL A 340 -2.87 16.88 28.55
N VAL A 341 -3.85 17.79 28.48
CA VAL A 341 -4.24 18.46 27.24
C VAL A 341 -3.07 19.27 26.70
N ALA A 342 -2.38 20.05 27.52
CA ALA A 342 -1.21 20.83 27.09
C ALA A 342 -0.06 19.95 26.57
N ALA A 343 0.26 18.85 27.25
CA ALA A 343 1.32 17.93 26.82
C ALA A 343 1.00 17.26 25.47
N LEU A 344 -0.24 16.84 25.26
CA LEU A 344 -0.68 16.27 23.98
C LEU A 344 -0.77 17.33 22.88
N THR A 345 -1.20 18.55 23.20
CA THR A 345 -1.19 19.68 22.26
C THR A 345 0.22 19.95 21.74
N THR A 346 1.21 20.03 22.63
CA THR A 346 2.62 20.19 22.26
C THR A 346 3.11 19.01 21.42
N SER A 347 2.77 17.78 21.81
CA SER A 347 3.15 16.58 21.07
C SER A 347 2.57 16.54 19.64
N VAL A 348 1.38 17.09 19.42
CA VAL A 348 0.73 17.17 18.09
C VAL A 348 1.36 18.27 17.22
N LEU A 349 1.64 19.43 17.81
CA LEU A 349 2.30 20.54 17.11
C LEU A 349 3.72 20.19 16.69
N ASP A 350 4.50 19.59 17.58
CA ASP A 350 5.93 19.32 17.38
C ASP A 350 6.19 17.98 16.66
N GLY A 351 5.16 17.14 16.55
CA GLY A 351 5.28 15.75 16.13
C GLY A 351 5.85 14.86 17.24
N SER A 352 5.77 13.53 17.05
CA SER A 352 6.30 12.59 18.04
C SER A 352 6.66 11.25 17.42
N VAL A 353 7.61 10.54 18.03
CA VAL A 353 7.99 9.18 17.64
C VAL A 353 8.21 8.32 18.90
N GLY A 354 7.92 7.03 18.83
CA GLY A 354 8.17 6.06 19.92
C GLY A 354 7.12 6.04 21.04
N THR A 355 6.28 7.07 21.18
CA THR A 355 5.27 7.13 22.27
C THR A 355 4.07 6.19 22.05
N TRP A 356 3.77 5.89 20.78
CA TRP A 356 2.61 5.09 20.34
C TRP A 356 2.96 4.01 19.32
N GLY A 357 4.26 3.73 19.15
CA GLY A 357 4.79 2.85 18.12
C GLY A 357 5.97 3.48 17.36
N PRO A 358 6.57 2.72 16.42
CA PRO A 358 7.71 3.17 15.64
C PRO A 358 7.32 4.15 14.53
N VAL A 359 6.04 4.21 14.16
CA VAL A 359 5.52 5.12 13.13
C VAL A 359 5.56 6.56 13.67
N PRO A 360 6.34 7.46 13.07
CA PRO A 360 6.42 8.85 13.51
C PRO A 360 5.13 9.60 13.16
N MET A 361 4.60 10.34 14.13
CA MET A 361 3.51 11.30 13.91
C MET A 361 4.13 12.63 13.42
N PRO A 362 3.79 13.08 12.20
CA PRO A 362 4.26 14.36 11.67
C PRO A 362 3.89 15.55 12.58
N ALA A 363 4.71 16.60 12.52
CA ALA A 363 4.40 17.87 13.16
C ALA A 363 3.27 18.58 12.40
N HIS A 364 2.39 19.30 13.11
CA HIS A 364 1.27 20.04 12.52
C HIS A 364 1.46 21.57 12.71
N PRO A 365 2.51 22.18 12.12
CA PRO A 365 2.81 23.60 12.32
C PRO A 365 1.76 24.54 11.70
N ASP A 366 0.93 24.03 10.78
CA ASP A 366 -0.13 24.78 10.10
C ASP A 366 -1.41 24.91 10.96
N LEU A 367 -1.49 24.21 12.10
CA LEU A 367 -2.57 24.34 13.08
C LEU A 367 -2.17 25.27 14.23
N THR A 368 -3.08 26.13 14.66
CA THR A 368 -2.84 26.97 15.85
C THR A 368 -2.94 26.13 17.13
N GLU A 369 -2.25 26.55 18.19
CA GLU A 369 -2.32 25.91 19.51
C GLU A 369 -3.75 25.75 20.04
N ALA A 370 -4.61 26.74 19.76
CA ALA A 370 -6.03 26.70 20.14
C ALA A 370 -6.80 25.60 19.39
N GLN A 371 -6.56 25.44 18.09
CA GLN A 371 -7.19 24.39 17.28
C GLN A 371 -6.73 23.00 17.72
N VAL A 372 -5.43 22.81 17.94
CA VAL A 372 -4.90 21.53 18.42
C VAL A 372 -5.42 21.19 19.82
N THR A 373 -5.53 22.19 20.70
CA THR A 373 -6.12 22.00 22.04
C THR A 373 -7.58 21.55 21.97
N ALA A 374 -8.38 22.12 21.08
CA ALA A 374 -9.75 21.68 20.86
C ALA A 374 -9.80 20.23 20.33
N ALA A 375 -8.94 19.88 19.38
CA ALA A 375 -8.83 18.52 18.83
C ALA A 375 -8.45 17.49 19.90
N VAL A 376 -7.40 17.74 20.69
CA VAL A 376 -6.96 16.88 21.80
C VAL A 376 -8.07 16.69 22.84
N THR A 377 -8.79 17.76 23.18
CA THR A 377 -9.89 17.71 24.14
C THR A 377 -11.03 16.82 23.62
N TYR A 378 -11.33 16.87 22.32
CA TYR A 378 -12.27 15.95 21.71
C TYR A 378 -11.76 14.50 21.73
N ILE A 379 -10.51 14.26 21.33
CA ILE A 379 -9.91 12.92 21.30
C ILE A 379 -10.02 12.25 22.68
N LEU A 380 -9.70 12.98 23.75
CA LEU A 380 -9.81 12.49 25.12
C LEU A 380 -11.26 12.27 25.59
N SER A 381 -12.26 12.74 24.85
CA SER A 381 -13.68 12.52 25.16
C SER A 381 -14.29 11.30 24.47
N VAL A 382 -13.57 10.65 23.55
CA VAL A 382 -14.00 9.44 22.85
C VAL A 382 -14.10 8.26 23.82
N ASP A 383 -15.12 7.41 23.67
CA ASP A 383 -15.30 6.22 24.53
C ASP A 383 -14.15 5.22 24.33
N GLY A 384 -13.59 4.72 25.43
CA GLY A 384 -12.31 4.00 25.46
C GLY A 384 -12.38 2.51 25.11
N GLN A 385 -13.44 2.05 24.46
CA GLN A 385 -13.61 0.65 24.07
C GLN A 385 -13.96 0.53 22.58
N GLU A 386 -13.15 -0.21 21.82
CA GLU A 386 -13.59 -0.74 20.52
C GLU A 386 -14.64 -1.84 20.77
N ALA A 387 -15.91 -1.44 20.86
CA ALA A 387 -16.99 -2.40 20.91
C ALA A 387 -17.17 -3.01 19.51
N ASN A 388 -16.87 -4.30 19.38
CA ASN A 388 -17.28 -5.10 18.23
C ASN A 388 -18.80 -5.32 18.35
N LEU A 389 -19.61 -4.41 17.80
CA LEU A 389 -21.06 -4.35 18.03
C LEU A 389 -21.81 -5.60 17.52
N ASN A 390 -21.24 -6.34 16.57
CA ASN A 390 -21.85 -7.51 15.91
C ASN A 390 -20.86 -8.67 15.72
N VAL A 391 -20.38 -9.27 16.81
CA VAL A 391 -19.50 -10.46 16.75
C VAL A 391 -20.27 -11.68 16.19
N PRO A 392 -19.75 -12.39 15.18
CA PRO A 392 -20.33 -13.64 14.71
C PRO A 392 -20.37 -14.68 15.84
N ARG A 393 -21.39 -15.54 15.83
CA ARG A 393 -21.60 -16.55 16.88
C ARG A 393 -21.54 -17.95 16.29
N ASP A 394 -21.02 -18.89 17.06
CA ASP A 394 -21.04 -20.30 16.73
C ASP A 394 -22.47 -20.89 16.79
N SER A 395 -22.59 -22.19 16.48
CA SER A 395 -23.87 -22.90 16.49
C SER A 395 -24.57 -22.92 17.86
N ASP A 396 -23.81 -22.73 18.95
CA ASP A 396 -24.33 -22.68 20.32
C ASP A 396 -24.66 -21.24 20.76
N GLY A 397 -24.49 -20.26 19.87
CA GLY A 397 -24.76 -18.84 20.11
C GLY A 397 -23.63 -18.14 20.89
N LYS A 398 -22.47 -18.77 21.08
CA LYS A 398 -21.32 -18.14 21.73
C LYS A 398 -20.56 -17.28 20.71
N PRO A 399 -20.17 -16.04 21.06
CA PRO A 399 -19.42 -15.18 20.16
C PRO A 399 -18.02 -15.77 19.91
N TYR A 400 -17.57 -15.72 18.65
CA TYR A 400 -16.19 -16.05 18.29
C TYR A 400 -15.21 -15.03 18.87
N THR A 401 -14.00 -15.50 19.20
CA THR A 401 -12.88 -14.61 19.53
C THR A 401 -12.42 -13.89 18.28
N ALA A 402 -12.16 -12.59 18.41
CA ALA A 402 -11.63 -11.74 17.36
C ALA A 402 -10.18 -11.37 17.70
N THR A 403 -9.26 -11.61 16.76
CA THR A 403 -7.85 -11.23 16.86
C THR A 403 -7.53 -10.17 15.80
N ARG A 404 -6.87 -9.08 16.21
CA ARG A 404 -6.34 -8.03 15.31
C ARG A 404 -4.80 -8.02 15.30
N ASP A 405 -4.20 -9.08 15.81
CA ASP A 405 -2.77 -9.29 15.72
C ASP A 405 -2.44 -9.74 14.30
N TYR A 406 -1.67 -8.91 13.62
CA TYR A 406 -1.13 -9.22 12.30
C TYR A 406 0.22 -9.87 12.49
N ASP A 407 0.46 -10.96 11.76
CA ASP A 407 1.79 -11.54 11.65
C ASP A 407 2.61 -10.66 10.70
N VAL A 408 2.95 -9.43 11.12
CA VAL A 408 3.65 -8.45 10.27
C VAL A 408 5.04 -8.99 9.94
N LEU A 409 5.18 -9.49 8.72
CA LEU A 409 6.43 -10.00 8.19
C LEU A 409 7.18 -8.88 7.46
N PRO A 410 8.52 -8.92 7.42
CA PRO A 410 9.29 -7.97 6.64
C PRO A 410 8.86 -8.02 5.17
N ARG A 411 8.54 -6.86 4.60
CA ARG A 411 8.25 -6.73 3.17
C ARG A 411 9.48 -7.12 2.36
N LEU A 412 9.28 -7.72 1.19
CA LEU A 412 10.39 -7.95 0.25
C LEU A 412 10.93 -6.61 -0.23
N HIS A 413 12.23 -6.38 -0.02
CA HIS A 413 12.93 -5.19 -0.48
C HIS A 413 13.78 -5.44 -1.74
N SER A 414 13.94 -6.70 -2.13
CA SER A 414 14.78 -7.13 -3.26
C SER A 414 13.92 -7.68 -4.40
N LEU A 415 14.41 -7.51 -5.62
CA LEU A 415 13.83 -8.13 -6.82
C LEU A 415 13.91 -9.66 -6.72
N HIS A 416 12.86 -10.35 -7.17
CA HIS A 416 12.84 -11.80 -7.24
C HIS A 416 14.02 -12.34 -8.08
N PRO A 417 14.82 -13.31 -7.59
CA PRO A 417 16.07 -13.74 -8.23
C PRO A 417 15.93 -14.25 -9.68
N SER A 418 14.74 -14.70 -10.04
CA SER A 418 14.43 -15.20 -11.39
C SER A 418 14.14 -14.11 -12.43
N PHE A 419 14.27 -12.83 -12.05
CA PHE A 419 14.01 -11.69 -12.91
C PHE A 419 15.15 -10.66 -12.87
N GLU A 420 15.30 -9.93 -13.97
CA GLU A 420 16.05 -8.69 -14.05
C GLU A 420 15.07 -7.51 -14.18
N LEU A 421 15.47 -6.35 -13.64
CA LEU A 421 14.67 -5.12 -13.63
C LEU A 421 15.43 -4.01 -14.34
N GLU A 422 14.73 -3.29 -15.22
CA GLU A 422 15.25 -2.14 -15.94
C GLU A 422 14.30 -0.95 -15.78
N ASN A 423 14.83 0.22 -15.41
CA ASN A 423 14.08 1.46 -15.47
C ASN A 423 13.98 1.96 -16.92
N LEU A 424 12.76 2.13 -17.41
CA LEU A 424 12.48 2.58 -18.77
C LEU A 424 12.30 4.11 -18.87
N ALA A 425 11.97 4.76 -17.75
CA ALA A 425 11.72 6.18 -17.70
C ALA A 425 13.04 6.96 -17.92
N PRO A 426 13.14 7.81 -18.97
CA PRO A 426 14.29 8.70 -19.13
C PRO A 426 14.35 9.73 -17.99
N ASP A 427 15.53 10.29 -17.74
CA ASP A 427 15.73 11.34 -16.74
C ASP A 427 14.75 12.50 -16.95
N GLY A 428 13.96 12.81 -15.93
CA GLY A 428 12.91 13.84 -15.96
C GLY A 428 11.51 13.32 -16.28
N PHE A 429 11.34 12.04 -16.66
CA PHE A 429 10.04 11.40 -16.86
C PHE A 429 9.62 10.72 -15.58
N GLU A 430 8.60 11.28 -14.95
CA GLU A 430 8.13 10.84 -13.64
C GLU A 430 6.65 10.42 -13.71
N PRO A 431 6.27 9.48 -14.59
CA PRO A 431 4.86 9.19 -14.84
C PRO A 431 4.21 8.49 -13.65
N LYS A 432 3.09 9.03 -13.16
CA LYS A 432 2.20 8.31 -12.23
C LYS A 432 1.30 7.38 -13.03
N VAL A 433 1.74 6.16 -13.28
CA VAL A 433 1.13 5.32 -14.32
C VAL A 433 -0.26 4.82 -13.95
N GLY A 434 -1.30 5.47 -14.49
CA GLY A 434 -2.70 5.14 -14.29
C GLY A 434 -3.22 4.05 -15.23
N GLY A 435 -2.66 3.93 -16.44
CA GLY A 435 -3.01 2.89 -17.41
C GLY A 435 -1.91 2.66 -18.44
N MET A 436 -1.84 1.44 -18.99
CA MET A 436 -0.85 1.07 -20.00
C MET A 436 -1.44 0.12 -21.04
N ALA A 437 -0.98 0.22 -22.28
CA ALA A 437 -1.24 -0.76 -23.34
C ALA A 437 -0.16 -0.71 -24.42
N PHE A 438 0.08 -1.83 -25.11
CA PHE A 438 0.97 -1.86 -26.27
C PHE A 438 0.18 -1.70 -27.57
N ARG A 439 0.74 -0.94 -28.51
CA ARG A 439 0.34 -0.94 -29.92
C ARG A 439 0.96 -2.13 -30.63
N ASP A 440 0.38 -2.51 -31.77
CA ASP A 440 0.89 -3.61 -32.63
C ASP A 440 2.31 -3.35 -33.18
N ASP A 441 2.73 -2.08 -33.26
CA ASP A 441 4.09 -1.69 -33.67
C ASP A 441 5.13 -1.79 -32.53
N GLY A 442 4.72 -2.18 -31.31
CA GLY A 442 5.57 -2.35 -30.15
C GLY A 442 5.78 -1.09 -29.31
N LYS A 443 5.19 0.05 -29.68
CA LYS A 443 5.22 1.25 -28.83
C LYS A 443 4.28 1.09 -27.63
N LEU A 444 4.72 1.58 -26.47
CA LEU A 444 3.97 1.54 -25.21
C LEU A 444 3.18 2.83 -25.02
N VAL A 445 1.87 2.71 -24.83
CA VAL A 445 1.00 3.82 -24.43
C VAL A 445 0.92 3.86 -22.90
N VAL A 446 1.11 5.04 -22.31
CA VAL A 446 1.04 5.29 -20.86
C VAL A 446 0.10 6.44 -20.58
N ALA A 447 -0.98 6.22 -19.83
CA ALA A 447 -1.80 7.28 -19.27
C ALA A 447 -1.34 7.63 -17.86
N SER A 448 -1.19 8.91 -17.57
CA SER A 448 -0.72 9.40 -16.27
C SER A 448 -1.86 9.89 -15.40
N TRP A 449 -1.85 9.48 -14.13
CA TRP A 449 -2.68 9.98 -13.04
C TRP A 449 -2.12 11.30 -12.46
N ASP A 450 -1.66 12.17 -13.35
CA ASP A 450 -1.17 13.51 -13.03
C ASP A 450 -2.26 14.56 -13.27
N ARG A 451 -1.95 15.79 -12.84
CA ARG A 451 -2.86 16.94 -12.89
C ARG A 451 -3.44 17.23 -14.28
N ASP A 452 -2.69 16.91 -15.32
CA ASP A 452 -3.09 17.19 -16.70
C ASP A 452 -3.62 15.96 -17.43
N GLY A 453 -3.76 14.80 -16.78
CA GLY A 453 -4.31 13.58 -17.38
C GLY A 453 -3.67 13.22 -18.71
N ALA A 454 -2.34 13.39 -18.83
CA ALA A 454 -1.63 13.19 -20.08
C ALA A 454 -1.57 11.72 -20.50
N VAL A 455 -1.51 11.50 -21.82
CA VAL A 455 -1.20 10.19 -22.42
C VAL A 455 0.07 10.34 -23.24
N PHE A 456 0.99 9.39 -23.04
CA PHE A 456 2.29 9.34 -23.69
C PHE A 456 2.41 8.10 -24.55
N LEU A 457 3.13 8.24 -25.65
CA LEU A 457 3.59 7.15 -26.51
C LEU A 457 5.10 6.99 -26.34
N LEU A 458 5.53 5.78 -26.02
CA LEU A 458 6.92 5.44 -25.78
C LEU A 458 7.46 4.51 -26.87
N ASP A 459 8.47 5.00 -27.61
CA ASP A 459 9.30 4.20 -28.50
C ASP A 459 10.51 3.66 -27.74
N LEU A 460 10.40 2.42 -27.26
CA LEU A 460 11.42 1.81 -26.40
C LEU A 460 12.74 1.54 -27.12
N GLU A 461 12.71 1.47 -28.46
CA GLU A 461 13.89 1.29 -29.32
C GLU A 461 14.62 2.62 -29.58
N ALA A 462 13.94 3.76 -29.39
CA ALA A 462 14.54 5.07 -29.50
C ALA A 462 15.50 5.36 -28.34
N PRO A 463 16.53 6.21 -28.55
CA PRO A 463 17.38 6.70 -27.46
C PRO A 463 16.53 7.36 -26.36
N PRO A 464 16.90 7.24 -25.06
CA PRO A 464 16.08 7.74 -23.95
C PRO A 464 15.59 9.20 -24.11
N ALA A 465 16.42 10.09 -24.68
CA ALA A 465 16.08 11.49 -24.91
C ALA A 465 15.00 11.73 -25.99
N GLN A 466 14.65 10.72 -26.80
CA GLN A 466 13.65 10.78 -27.89
C GLN A 466 12.53 9.75 -27.68
N ARG A 467 12.57 9.01 -26.56
CA ARG A 467 11.69 7.87 -26.30
C ARG A 467 10.24 8.25 -26.09
N VAL A 468 9.98 9.40 -25.46
CA VAL A 468 8.66 9.77 -24.94
C VAL A 468 8.06 10.90 -25.77
N THR A 469 6.86 10.67 -26.27
CA THR A 469 6.03 11.67 -26.98
C THR A 469 4.71 11.84 -26.23
N ARG A 470 4.33 13.05 -25.83
CA ARG A 470 2.97 13.34 -25.37
C ARG A 470 2.03 13.34 -26.57
N ILE A 471 0.98 12.54 -26.52
CA ILE A 471 0.00 12.43 -27.60
C ILE A 471 -1.36 13.03 -27.22
N ALA A 472 -1.71 13.05 -25.92
CA ALA A 472 -2.95 13.63 -25.41
C ALA A 472 -2.78 14.23 -24.00
N GLU A 473 -3.73 15.06 -23.60
CA GLU A 473 -3.81 15.76 -22.31
C GLU A 473 -5.26 16.20 -22.00
N GLY A 474 -5.54 16.57 -20.76
CA GLY A 474 -6.84 17.08 -20.32
C GLY A 474 -7.84 16.01 -19.86
N LEU A 475 -7.43 14.75 -19.69
CA LEU A 475 -8.30 13.68 -19.17
C LEU A 475 -8.40 13.73 -17.64
N HIS A 476 -9.49 13.18 -17.09
CA HIS A 476 -9.75 13.22 -15.65
C HIS A 476 -9.53 11.87 -14.97
N GLU A 477 -8.43 11.73 -14.23
CA GLU A 477 -8.04 10.48 -13.56
C GLU A 477 -8.05 9.27 -14.52
N PRO A 478 -7.24 9.28 -15.60
CA PRO A 478 -7.25 8.19 -16.59
C PRO A 478 -6.60 6.93 -16.00
N LEU A 479 -7.43 6.03 -15.49
CA LEU A 479 -7.03 4.83 -14.75
C LEU A 479 -7.27 3.53 -15.51
N GLY A 480 -7.61 3.63 -16.81
CA GLY A 480 -7.64 2.48 -17.72
C GLY A 480 -7.31 2.87 -19.15
N VAL A 481 -6.54 2.01 -19.82
CA VAL A 481 -6.11 2.17 -21.22
C VAL A 481 -6.27 0.83 -21.92
N ALA A 482 -6.77 0.84 -23.15
CA ALA A 482 -6.85 -0.35 -23.99
C ALA A 482 -6.60 0.00 -25.46
N MET A 483 -5.93 -0.90 -26.17
CA MET A 483 -5.88 -0.92 -27.62
C MET A 483 -6.87 -1.96 -28.14
N VAL A 484 -7.70 -1.60 -29.12
CA VAL A 484 -8.54 -2.53 -29.88
C VAL A 484 -8.20 -2.36 -31.35
N GLY A 485 -7.33 -3.23 -31.87
CA GLY A 485 -6.63 -2.97 -33.13
C GLY A 485 -5.73 -1.74 -32.99
N ASP A 486 -5.87 -0.78 -33.90
CA ASP A 486 -5.15 0.50 -33.91
C ASP A 486 -5.85 1.60 -33.09
N ARG A 487 -7.03 1.32 -32.52
CA ARG A 487 -7.84 2.31 -31.80
C ARG A 487 -7.47 2.36 -30.32
N LEU A 488 -7.23 3.56 -29.81
CA LEU A 488 -6.85 3.84 -28.43
C LEU A 488 -8.05 4.30 -27.60
N TYR A 489 -8.35 3.56 -26.54
CA TYR A 489 -9.40 3.88 -25.59
C TYR A 489 -8.82 4.18 -24.21
N VAL A 490 -9.37 5.21 -23.56
CA VAL A 490 -9.03 5.61 -22.20
C VAL A 490 -10.29 5.70 -21.35
N LEU A 491 -10.29 4.95 -20.25
CA LEU A 491 -11.29 5.07 -19.21
C LEU A 491 -10.85 6.15 -18.23
N GLN A 492 -11.64 7.21 -18.16
CA GLN A 492 -11.53 8.26 -17.15
C GLN A 492 -12.71 8.16 -16.18
N LYS A 493 -12.63 8.86 -15.05
CA LYS A 493 -13.61 8.80 -13.94
C LYS A 493 -15.09 8.83 -14.38
N GLN A 494 -15.38 9.55 -15.47
CA GLN A 494 -16.75 9.93 -15.84
C GLN A 494 -17.18 9.49 -17.23
N GLU A 495 -16.25 8.96 -18.03
CA GLU A 495 -16.44 8.71 -19.45
C GLU A 495 -15.43 7.65 -19.95
N LEU A 496 -15.87 6.83 -20.90
CA LEU A 496 -15.00 6.05 -21.76
C LEU A 496 -14.76 6.87 -23.02
N THR A 497 -13.51 7.23 -23.27
CA THR A 497 -13.12 8.14 -24.35
C THR A 497 -12.21 7.40 -25.31
N GLU A 498 -12.46 7.58 -26.61
CA GLU A 498 -11.53 7.17 -27.65
C GLU A 498 -10.69 8.36 -28.07
N LEU A 499 -9.37 8.13 -28.16
CA LEU A 499 -8.41 9.12 -28.61
C LEU A 499 -8.09 8.87 -30.07
N VAL A 500 -8.40 9.84 -30.92
CA VAL A 500 -8.30 9.73 -32.38
C VAL A 500 -7.28 10.75 -32.91
N ASP A 501 -6.26 10.21 -33.56
CA ASP A 501 -5.35 10.95 -34.45
C ASP A 501 -5.99 10.97 -35.85
N THR A 502 -6.28 12.17 -36.37
CA THR A 502 -7.04 12.33 -37.62
C THR A 502 -6.16 12.61 -38.83
N ASP A 503 -4.89 12.98 -38.63
CA ASP A 503 -3.96 13.35 -39.70
C ASP A 503 -2.71 12.45 -39.78
N GLY A 504 -2.54 11.53 -38.83
CA GLY A 504 -1.51 10.52 -38.78
C GLY A 504 -0.16 11.02 -38.25
N ASP A 505 -0.13 12.14 -37.52
CA ASP A 505 1.09 12.70 -36.94
C ASP A 505 1.45 12.13 -35.55
N GLU A 506 0.69 11.12 -35.08
CA GLU A 506 0.73 10.48 -33.76
C GLU A 506 0.19 11.33 -32.61
N ILE A 507 -0.28 12.54 -32.88
CA ILE A 507 -0.85 13.45 -31.91
C ILE A 507 -2.38 13.38 -31.98
N ILE A 508 -3.03 13.37 -30.82
CA ILE A 508 -4.49 13.24 -30.76
C ILE A 508 -5.15 14.58 -31.09
N ASP A 509 -6.04 14.55 -32.08
CA ASP A 509 -6.85 15.69 -32.52
C ASP A 509 -8.26 15.65 -31.94
N GLN A 510 -8.78 14.44 -31.69
CA GLN A 510 -10.16 14.24 -31.30
C GLN A 510 -10.29 13.29 -30.11
N TYR A 511 -11.11 13.70 -29.16
CA TYR A 511 -11.48 12.96 -27.95
C TYR A 511 -12.94 12.60 -28.12
N ARG A 512 -13.23 11.40 -28.62
CA ARG A 512 -14.59 10.93 -28.89
C ARG A 512 -15.17 10.27 -27.64
N ALA A 513 -16.28 10.79 -27.15
CA ALA A 513 -17.00 10.18 -26.03
C ALA A 513 -17.71 8.92 -26.53
N VAL A 514 -17.25 7.74 -26.09
CA VAL A 514 -17.86 6.45 -26.44
C VAL A 514 -19.12 6.25 -25.62
N THR A 515 -18.99 6.40 -24.30
CA THR A 515 -20.12 6.33 -23.38
C THR A 515 -19.78 7.01 -22.06
N TYR A 516 -20.83 7.50 -21.41
CA TYR A 516 -20.82 8.06 -20.07
C TYR A 516 -22.11 7.65 -19.34
N ASP A 517 -22.64 6.47 -19.65
CA ASP A 517 -23.93 5.97 -19.16
C ASP A 517 -23.87 5.38 -17.73
N TRP A 518 -23.12 6.04 -16.85
CA TRP A 518 -23.12 5.77 -15.41
C TRP A 518 -23.09 7.08 -14.62
N PRO A 519 -23.73 7.18 -13.45
CA PRO A 519 -23.61 8.37 -12.61
C PRO A 519 -22.15 8.63 -12.16
N SER A 520 -21.73 9.89 -12.12
CA SER A 520 -20.42 10.30 -11.59
C SER A 520 -20.60 11.18 -10.36
N SER A 521 -19.68 11.07 -9.40
CA SER A 521 -19.60 11.96 -8.23
C SER A 521 -18.39 12.89 -8.33
N SER A 522 -18.36 13.91 -7.48
CA SER A 522 -17.19 14.76 -7.25
C SER A 522 -16.27 14.25 -6.13
N ASN A 523 -16.57 13.08 -5.54
CA ASN A 523 -15.78 12.51 -4.47
C ASN A 523 -14.41 12.04 -4.99
N PHE A 524 -13.37 12.29 -4.21
CA PHE A 524 -11.98 12.00 -4.56
C PHE A 524 -11.70 10.51 -4.72
N HIS A 525 -12.47 9.64 -4.06
CA HIS A 525 -12.27 8.20 -4.03
C HIS A 525 -13.32 7.43 -4.86
N SER A 526 -13.96 8.09 -5.82
CA SER A 526 -14.92 7.49 -6.77
C SER A 526 -14.25 7.22 -8.12
N PHE A 527 -13.32 6.26 -8.15
CA PHE A 527 -12.50 5.91 -9.30
C PHE A 527 -13.24 5.02 -10.31
N ALA A 528 -12.79 5.09 -11.56
CA ALA A 528 -13.10 4.12 -12.61
C ALA A 528 -11.82 3.36 -12.95
N PHE A 529 -11.76 2.06 -12.65
CA PHE A 529 -10.59 1.21 -12.88
C PHE A 529 -10.82 0.28 -14.07
N GLY A 530 -9.78 0.02 -14.85
CA GLY A 530 -9.91 -0.72 -16.10
C GLY A 530 -8.68 -0.63 -16.98
N LEU A 531 -8.77 -0.93 -18.27
CA LEU A 531 -9.96 -1.24 -19.08
C LEU A 531 -9.74 -2.61 -19.74
N LEU A 532 -10.69 -3.54 -19.62
CA LEU A 532 -10.55 -4.87 -20.22
C LEU A 532 -11.45 -4.98 -21.47
N PRO A 533 -10.89 -4.92 -22.69
CA PRO A 533 -11.61 -5.27 -23.91
C PRO A 533 -11.74 -6.79 -24.01
N ARG A 534 -12.95 -7.28 -24.30
CA ARG A 534 -13.23 -8.72 -24.43
C ARG A 534 -14.53 -8.94 -25.20
N ASP A 535 -14.55 -9.92 -26.09
CA ASP A 535 -15.77 -10.41 -26.77
C ASP A 535 -16.61 -9.28 -27.39
N ASP A 536 -15.95 -8.31 -28.01
CA ASP A 536 -16.56 -7.13 -28.58
C ASP A 536 -17.28 -6.20 -27.57
N GLU A 537 -16.77 -6.16 -26.33
CA GLU A 537 -17.28 -5.34 -25.23
C GLU A 537 -16.12 -4.79 -24.38
N PHE A 538 -16.43 -3.81 -23.53
CA PHE A 538 -15.51 -3.27 -22.52
C PHE A 538 -15.99 -3.56 -21.11
N TYR A 539 -15.09 -4.07 -20.27
CA TYR A 539 -15.33 -4.35 -18.87
C TYR A 539 -14.52 -3.40 -17.99
N PHE A 540 -15.18 -2.74 -17.04
CA PHE A 540 -14.54 -1.78 -16.14
C PHE A 540 -15.26 -1.64 -14.81
N LEU A 541 -14.53 -1.21 -13.79
CA LEU A 541 -14.96 -1.23 -12.40
C LEU A 541 -15.17 0.19 -11.88
N LEU A 542 -16.20 0.39 -11.06
CA LEU A 542 -16.41 1.64 -10.33
C LEU A 542 -16.24 1.39 -8.84
N SER A 543 -15.36 2.16 -8.18
CA SER A 543 -15.22 2.13 -6.73
C SER A 543 -16.41 2.77 -6.04
N ILE A 544 -16.59 2.44 -4.76
CA ILE A 544 -17.48 3.19 -3.90
C ILE A 544 -16.92 4.58 -3.58
N CYS A 545 -17.81 5.51 -3.21
CA CYS A 545 -17.45 6.75 -2.55
C CYS A 545 -16.88 6.43 -1.16
N VAL A 546 -15.71 7.01 -0.86
CA VAL A 546 -15.02 6.87 0.43
C VAL A 546 -14.75 8.25 1.00
N LEU A 547 -14.90 8.40 2.31
CA LEU A 547 -14.57 9.59 3.08
C LEU A 547 -13.09 9.60 3.46
N PRO A 548 -12.50 10.77 3.78
CA PRO A 548 -11.18 10.83 4.39
C PRO A 548 -11.07 9.86 5.57
N GLY A 549 -10.01 9.04 5.60
CA GLY A 549 -9.81 8.02 6.63
C GLY A 549 -10.44 6.65 6.32
N GLY A 550 -11.03 6.45 5.14
CA GLY A 550 -11.35 5.11 4.63
C GLY A 550 -12.77 4.61 4.88
N ALA A 551 -13.62 5.35 5.59
CA ALA A 551 -15.03 4.98 5.77
C ALA A 551 -15.85 5.19 4.49
N SER A 552 -16.78 4.30 4.17
CA SER A 552 -17.70 4.52 3.05
C SER A 552 -18.56 5.77 3.25
N CYS A 553 -18.87 6.46 2.15
CA CYS A 553 -19.87 7.52 2.18
C CYS A 553 -21.25 6.95 2.57
N PRO A 554 -22.05 7.70 3.36
CA PRO A 554 -23.40 7.25 3.76
C PRO A 554 -24.33 6.96 2.59
N GLU A 555 -24.12 7.66 1.48
CA GLU A 555 -24.85 7.48 0.23
C GLU A 555 -23.89 7.13 -0.89
N GLN A 556 -24.28 6.16 -1.72
CA GLN A 556 -23.55 5.70 -2.90
C GLN A 556 -24.41 5.91 -4.15
N LEU A 557 -23.78 6.31 -5.24
CA LEU A 557 -24.42 6.39 -6.55
C LEU A 557 -24.74 4.98 -7.08
N PRO A 558 -25.85 4.79 -7.82
CA PRO A 558 -26.36 3.47 -8.18
C PRO A 558 -25.38 2.48 -8.80
N THR A 559 -24.32 2.91 -9.46
CA THR A 559 -23.32 2.06 -10.14
C THR A 559 -22.03 1.84 -9.34
N GLN A 560 -21.86 2.49 -8.19
CA GLN A 560 -20.68 2.36 -7.34
C GLN A 560 -20.55 0.96 -6.74
N GLY A 561 -19.31 0.44 -6.67
CA GLY A 561 -19.03 -0.92 -6.19
C GLY A 561 -19.48 -2.03 -7.16
N LYS A 562 -19.44 -1.75 -8.46
CA LYS A 562 -19.89 -2.66 -9.52
C LYS A 562 -18.87 -2.79 -10.65
N LEU A 563 -18.91 -3.96 -11.29
CA LEU A 563 -18.30 -4.22 -12.58
C LEU A 563 -19.35 -3.94 -13.65
N LEU A 564 -19.02 -3.04 -14.57
CA LEU A 564 -19.87 -2.66 -15.69
C LEU A 564 -19.34 -3.28 -16.98
N ARG A 565 -20.26 -3.53 -17.90
CA ARG A 565 -20.02 -3.99 -19.27
C ARG A 565 -20.62 -2.97 -20.22
N ALA A 566 -19.80 -2.42 -21.11
CA ALA A 566 -20.24 -1.58 -22.21
C ALA A 566 -20.19 -2.36 -23.53
N ASP A 567 -21.32 -2.43 -24.22
CA ASP A 567 -21.42 -3.07 -25.53
C ASP A 567 -20.88 -2.18 -26.66
N ALA A 568 -20.94 -2.68 -27.89
CA ALA A 568 -20.45 -1.98 -29.07
C ALA A 568 -21.21 -0.68 -29.44
N ASP A 569 -22.40 -0.48 -28.88
CA ASP A 569 -23.21 0.73 -29.06
C ASP A 569 -23.02 1.73 -27.91
N GLY A 570 -22.19 1.39 -26.92
CA GLY A 570 -21.94 2.20 -25.73
C GLY A 570 -23.00 2.07 -24.65
N ASN A 571 -23.92 1.09 -24.73
CA ASN A 571 -24.88 0.82 -23.67
C ASN A 571 -24.17 0.16 -22.50
N VAL A 572 -24.45 0.62 -21.27
CA VAL A 572 -23.77 0.15 -20.07
C VAL A 572 -24.70 -0.67 -19.19
N GLU A 573 -24.28 -1.88 -18.85
CA GLU A 573 -25.01 -2.77 -17.96
C GLU A 573 -24.16 -3.19 -16.75
N VAL A 574 -24.83 -3.54 -15.65
CA VAL A 574 -24.16 -4.11 -14.48
C VAL A 574 -23.88 -5.59 -14.73
N TYR A 575 -22.62 -5.98 -14.80
CA TYR A 575 -22.20 -7.38 -14.95
C TYR A 575 -22.07 -8.09 -13.61
N ALA A 576 -21.46 -7.44 -12.60
CA ALA A 576 -21.35 -7.98 -11.24
C ALA A 576 -21.29 -6.87 -10.18
N SER A 577 -21.41 -7.21 -8.90
CA SER A 577 -21.56 -6.21 -7.82
C SER A 577 -20.92 -6.65 -6.50
N GLY A 578 -20.86 -5.74 -5.53
CA GLY A 578 -20.35 -6.03 -4.18
C GLY A 578 -18.85 -5.82 -4.04
N PHE A 579 -18.28 -4.93 -4.86
CA PHE A 579 -16.90 -4.50 -4.75
C PHE A 579 -16.78 -3.25 -3.87
N ARG A 580 -15.65 -3.03 -3.21
CA ARG A 580 -15.37 -1.80 -2.47
C ARG A 580 -14.55 -0.82 -3.32
N THR A 581 -13.27 -1.11 -3.48
CA THR A 581 -12.34 -0.32 -4.30
C THR A 581 -11.52 -1.29 -5.17
N PRO A 582 -12.10 -1.77 -6.28
CA PRO A 582 -11.50 -2.83 -7.08
C PRO A 582 -10.47 -2.29 -8.07
N ASN A 583 -9.23 -2.07 -7.62
CA ASN A 583 -8.15 -1.49 -8.44
C ASN A 583 -7.47 -2.51 -9.36
N GLY A 584 -8.19 -3.12 -10.29
CA GLY A 584 -7.55 -3.98 -11.30
C GLY A 584 -8.46 -5.04 -11.89
N ILE A 585 -8.28 -5.29 -13.17
CA ILE A 585 -9.07 -6.29 -13.91
C ILE A 585 -8.20 -6.97 -14.97
N THR A 586 -8.30 -8.29 -15.08
CA THR A 586 -7.66 -9.04 -16.16
C THR A 586 -8.43 -10.29 -16.54
N THR A 587 -7.94 -11.02 -17.54
CA THR A 587 -8.39 -12.38 -17.85
C THR A 587 -7.46 -13.39 -17.20
N GLY A 588 -8.02 -14.38 -16.50
CA GLY A 588 -7.28 -15.48 -15.88
C GLY A 588 -7.04 -16.66 -16.83
N PRO A 589 -6.40 -17.74 -16.33
CA PRO A 589 -5.98 -18.87 -17.16
C PRO A 589 -7.15 -19.72 -17.69
N ASP A 590 -8.32 -19.65 -17.06
CA ASP A 590 -9.55 -20.32 -17.49
C ASP A 590 -10.40 -19.46 -18.44
N GLY A 591 -9.91 -18.28 -18.80
CA GLY A 591 -10.63 -17.32 -19.61
C GLY A 591 -11.71 -16.53 -18.85
N ALA A 592 -11.82 -16.64 -17.53
CA ALA A 592 -12.72 -15.80 -16.73
C ALA A 592 -12.09 -14.43 -16.40
N ILE A 593 -12.92 -13.48 -15.99
CA ILE A 593 -12.44 -12.17 -15.51
C ILE A 593 -11.96 -12.33 -14.07
N TYR A 594 -10.82 -11.73 -13.73
CA TYR A 594 -10.28 -11.66 -12.37
C TYR A 594 -10.14 -10.21 -11.92
N VAL A 595 -10.48 -9.96 -10.65
CA VAL A 595 -10.48 -8.62 -10.03
C VAL A 595 -9.79 -8.68 -8.68
N ALA A 596 -8.97 -7.68 -8.40
CA ALA A 596 -8.41 -7.43 -7.06
C ALA A 596 -9.23 -6.32 -6.37
N ASP A 597 -9.66 -6.55 -5.13
CA ASP A 597 -10.48 -5.60 -4.36
C ASP A 597 -9.81 -5.23 -3.04
N ASN A 598 -9.86 -3.94 -2.67
CA ASN A 598 -9.18 -3.39 -1.50
C ASN A 598 -10.09 -3.38 -0.28
N GLU A 599 -9.55 -3.82 0.86
CA GLU A 599 -10.25 -3.88 2.15
C GLU A 599 -10.82 -2.55 2.64
N GLY A 600 -11.68 -2.64 3.66
CA GLY A 600 -12.18 -1.52 4.43
C GLY A 600 -13.45 -1.93 5.16
N ASP A 601 -14.36 -0.98 5.33
CA ASP A 601 -15.67 -1.30 5.89
C ASP A 601 -16.45 -2.26 4.99
N TRP A 602 -17.06 -3.26 5.61
CA TRP A 602 -17.76 -4.37 4.99
C TRP A 602 -16.92 -5.29 4.10
N LEU A 603 -15.63 -5.01 3.93
CA LEU A 603 -14.69 -5.87 3.23
C LEU A 603 -13.48 -6.13 4.13
N PRO A 604 -13.53 -7.19 4.96
CA PRO A 604 -12.64 -7.36 6.11
C PRO A 604 -11.16 -7.55 5.76
N ALA A 605 -10.85 -8.03 4.57
CA ALA A 605 -9.50 -8.14 4.05
C ALA A 605 -9.56 -7.99 2.53
N SER A 606 -8.43 -7.61 1.94
CA SER A 606 -8.31 -7.50 0.49
C SER A 606 -8.46 -8.89 -0.14
N LYS A 607 -8.81 -8.97 -1.42
CA LYS A 607 -9.01 -10.27 -2.06
C LYS A 607 -8.84 -10.28 -3.58
N LEU A 608 -8.44 -11.44 -4.10
CA LEU A 608 -8.48 -11.77 -5.52
C LEU A 608 -9.74 -12.60 -5.81
N ILE A 609 -10.48 -12.20 -6.84
CA ILE A 609 -11.81 -12.72 -7.15
C ILE A 609 -11.85 -13.18 -8.60
N ARG A 610 -12.38 -14.38 -8.84
CA ARG A 610 -12.82 -14.84 -10.15
C ARG A 610 -14.28 -14.45 -10.36
N ILE A 611 -14.58 -13.77 -11.46
CA ILE A 611 -15.88 -13.15 -11.67
C ILE A 611 -16.84 -14.06 -12.45
N GLU A 612 -18.03 -14.23 -11.89
CA GLU A 612 -19.25 -14.72 -12.52
C GLU A 612 -20.28 -13.60 -12.71
N GLU A 613 -21.03 -13.66 -13.83
CA GLU A 613 -22.10 -12.71 -14.14
C GLU A 613 -23.23 -12.77 -13.09
N GLY A 614 -23.72 -11.61 -12.67
CA GLY A 614 -24.79 -11.47 -11.69
C GLY A 614 -24.40 -11.78 -10.23
N ALA A 615 -23.17 -12.23 -9.99
CA ALA A 615 -22.68 -12.56 -8.66
C ALA A 615 -22.44 -11.32 -7.78
N PHE A 616 -22.30 -11.58 -6.48
CA PHE A 616 -22.07 -10.57 -5.45
C PHE A 616 -20.87 -10.93 -4.59
N TYR A 617 -19.95 -9.98 -4.41
CA TYR A 617 -18.64 -10.22 -3.77
C TYR A 617 -18.47 -9.54 -2.42
N GLY A 618 -19.55 -9.32 -1.66
CA GLY A 618 -19.43 -9.18 -0.20
C GLY A 618 -19.47 -7.77 0.36
N SER A 619 -18.98 -6.74 -0.35
CA SER A 619 -19.04 -5.37 0.17
C SER A 619 -20.49 -4.92 0.35
N ARG A 620 -20.87 -4.60 1.59
CA ARG A 620 -22.24 -4.18 1.95
C ARG A 620 -22.42 -2.66 1.95
N ALA A 621 -21.34 -1.91 1.75
CA ALA A 621 -21.40 -0.48 1.54
C ALA A 621 -22.00 -0.10 0.16
N VAL A 622 -22.15 -1.06 -0.75
CA VAL A 622 -22.66 -0.80 -2.11
C VAL A 622 -24.18 -0.55 -2.14
N PRO A 623 -24.69 0.23 -3.12
CA PRO A 623 -26.12 0.51 -3.21
C PRO A 623 -26.92 -0.69 -3.74
N GLY A 624 -28.09 -0.91 -3.15
CA GLY A 624 -29.06 -1.91 -3.63
C GLY A 624 -29.98 -2.42 -2.53
N GLU A 625 -31.23 -2.69 -2.87
CA GLU A 625 -32.20 -3.29 -1.94
C GLU A 625 -31.74 -4.70 -1.55
N GLY A 626 -31.81 -5.03 -0.25
CA GLY A 626 -31.43 -6.35 0.25
C GLY A 626 -29.93 -6.65 0.24
N VAL A 627 -29.07 -5.65 -0.02
CA VAL A 627 -27.60 -5.84 -0.06
C VAL A 627 -27.07 -6.50 1.21
N MET A 628 -27.64 -6.20 2.37
CA MET A 628 -27.22 -6.74 3.67
C MET A 628 -27.42 -8.25 3.81
N THR A 629 -28.32 -8.86 3.03
CA THR A 629 -28.66 -10.29 3.12
C THR A 629 -28.28 -11.09 1.88
N ARG A 630 -27.70 -10.44 0.86
CA ARG A 630 -27.30 -11.09 -0.39
C ARG A 630 -26.20 -12.14 -0.14
N LYS A 631 -26.31 -13.28 -0.80
CA LYS A 631 -25.29 -14.34 -0.71
C LYS A 631 -23.99 -13.83 -1.35
N GLU A 632 -22.90 -13.87 -0.59
CA GLU A 632 -21.56 -13.58 -1.08
C GLU A 632 -20.98 -14.80 -1.81
N SER A 633 -20.28 -14.54 -2.90
CA SER A 633 -19.45 -15.52 -3.59
C SER A 633 -18.04 -15.45 -2.99
N PRO A 634 -17.46 -16.59 -2.58
CA PRO A 634 -16.16 -16.59 -1.94
C PRO A 634 -15.05 -16.14 -2.90
N PRO A 635 -14.01 -15.46 -2.41
CA PRO A 635 -12.86 -15.14 -3.25
C PRO A 635 -12.02 -16.38 -3.55
N VAL A 636 -11.16 -16.25 -4.55
CA VAL A 636 -10.11 -17.23 -4.86
C VAL A 636 -9.05 -17.17 -3.77
N ALA A 637 -8.61 -15.97 -3.41
CA ALA A 637 -7.65 -15.76 -2.35
C ALA A 637 -8.03 -14.52 -1.52
N TRP A 638 -8.11 -14.69 -0.21
CA TRP A 638 -7.98 -13.58 0.73
C TRP A 638 -6.52 -13.12 0.79
N LEU A 639 -6.36 -11.82 0.95
CA LEU A 639 -5.08 -11.13 1.10
C LEU A 639 -5.12 -10.42 2.47
N PRO A 640 -4.75 -11.13 3.56
CA PRO A 640 -4.76 -10.57 4.90
C PRO A 640 -4.03 -9.23 5.04
N GLN A 641 -4.74 -8.29 5.67
CA GLN A 641 -4.31 -6.93 5.98
C GLN A 641 -2.96 -6.92 6.71
N ASP A 642 -2.06 -6.04 6.30
CA ASP A 642 -0.71 -5.81 6.86
C ASP A 642 0.25 -7.01 6.82
N GLU A 643 -0.20 -8.15 6.30
CA GLU A 643 0.60 -9.36 6.12
C GLU A 643 1.00 -9.51 4.65
N ILE A 644 0.02 -9.67 3.76
CA ILE A 644 0.25 -9.94 2.33
C ILE A 644 -0.44 -8.93 1.41
N GLY A 645 -1.43 -8.19 1.88
CA GLY A 645 -2.11 -7.19 1.05
C GLY A 645 -2.83 -6.14 1.85
N ASN A 646 -3.04 -4.98 1.24
CA ASN A 646 -3.79 -3.87 1.78
C ASN A 646 -4.55 -3.13 0.68
N SER A 647 -3.88 -2.92 -0.45
CA SER A 647 -4.41 -2.22 -1.62
C SER A 647 -3.93 -2.91 -2.89
N PRO A 648 -4.32 -4.19 -3.13
CA PRO A 648 -3.88 -4.93 -4.31
C PRO A 648 -4.32 -4.24 -5.60
N THR A 649 -3.49 -4.36 -6.64
CA THR A 649 -3.66 -3.66 -7.92
C THR A 649 -3.90 -4.61 -9.10
N GLN A 650 -3.70 -4.13 -10.34
CA GLN A 650 -3.91 -4.86 -11.60
C GLN A 650 -3.34 -6.28 -11.54
N PRO A 651 -4.17 -7.33 -11.60
CA PRO A 651 -3.68 -8.69 -11.69
C PRO A 651 -3.15 -8.99 -13.11
N LEU A 652 -2.19 -9.91 -13.21
CA LEU A 652 -1.57 -10.39 -14.45
C LEU A 652 -1.37 -11.90 -14.40
N LEU A 653 -1.63 -12.59 -15.52
CA LEU A 653 -1.30 -14.01 -15.70
C LEU A 653 0.21 -14.19 -15.97
N LEU A 654 0.85 -15.04 -15.17
CA LEU A 654 2.23 -15.48 -15.40
C LEU A 654 2.29 -16.52 -16.51
N THR A 655 3.32 -16.39 -17.34
CA THR A 655 3.71 -17.39 -18.36
C THR A 655 5.16 -17.87 -18.17
N GLU A 656 5.82 -17.36 -17.13
CA GLU A 656 7.24 -17.53 -16.87
C GLU A 656 7.53 -18.84 -16.13
N GLY A 657 8.34 -19.69 -16.78
CA GLY A 657 8.96 -20.86 -16.15
C GLY A 657 7.97 -21.74 -15.37
N PRO A 658 8.31 -22.14 -14.12
CA PRO A 658 7.44 -23.02 -13.33
C PRO A 658 6.14 -22.33 -12.88
N TYR A 659 6.08 -21.00 -12.90
CA TYR A 659 4.93 -20.22 -12.44
C TYR A 659 3.83 -20.06 -13.50
N ALA A 660 4.05 -20.55 -14.72
CA ALA A 660 3.09 -20.44 -15.81
C ALA A 660 1.70 -20.96 -15.39
N GLY A 661 0.67 -20.15 -15.62
CA GLY A 661 -0.71 -20.45 -15.21
C GLY A 661 -1.11 -19.89 -13.84
N GLN A 662 -0.18 -19.30 -13.09
CA GLN A 662 -0.48 -18.59 -11.84
C GLN A 662 -0.69 -17.09 -12.07
N MET A 663 -1.23 -16.39 -11.08
CA MET A 663 -1.49 -14.96 -11.16
C MET A 663 -0.48 -14.18 -10.32
N ILE A 664 -0.21 -12.93 -10.69
CA ILE A 664 0.44 -11.93 -9.82
C ILE A 664 -0.39 -10.67 -9.74
N HIS A 665 -0.19 -9.87 -8.70
CA HIS A 665 -0.71 -8.50 -8.60
C HIS A 665 0.27 -7.62 -7.83
N GLY A 666 0.26 -6.31 -8.11
CA GLY A 666 0.97 -5.34 -7.28
C GLY A 666 0.17 -5.01 -6.00
N ASP A 667 0.73 -4.18 -5.14
CA ASP A 667 0.00 -3.56 -4.03
C ASP A 667 0.55 -2.15 -3.77
N VAL A 668 -0.33 -1.15 -3.76
CA VAL A 668 0.09 0.26 -3.60
C VAL A 668 0.32 0.67 -2.15
N TYR A 669 -0.07 -0.17 -1.17
CA TYR A 669 0.15 0.10 0.25
C TYR A 669 1.09 -0.90 0.92
N ASN A 670 0.86 -2.20 0.72
CA ASN A 670 1.74 -3.26 1.18
C ASN A 670 3.03 -3.36 0.35
N GLY A 671 3.03 -2.77 -0.86
CA GLY A 671 4.18 -2.72 -1.76
C GLY A 671 4.46 -4.02 -2.49
N GLY A 672 5.39 -3.95 -3.45
CA GLY A 672 5.88 -5.13 -4.17
C GLY A 672 4.82 -5.83 -5.04
N ILE A 673 5.17 -7.03 -5.49
CA ILE A 673 4.31 -7.95 -6.25
C ILE A 673 4.04 -9.19 -5.40
N LYS A 674 2.80 -9.66 -5.41
CA LYS A 674 2.37 -10.91 -4.79
C LYS A 674 2.01 -11.92 -5.87
N ARG A 675 2.18 -13.21 -5.59
CA ARG A 675 1.82 -14.32 -6.48
C ARG A 675 0.66 -15.09 -5.88
N VAL A 676 -0.25 -15.54 -6.72
CA VAL A 676 -1.40 -16.37 -6.34
C VAL A 676 -1.43 -17.64 -7.18
N TYR A 677 -1.25 -18.77 -6.50
CA TYR A 677 -1.53 -20.09 -7.05
C TYR A 677 -3.04 -20.34 -7.03
N LEU A 678 -3.60 -20.77 -8.16
CA LEU A 678 -5.02 -21.10 -8.29
C LEU A 678 -5.23 -22.59 -8.08
N ASP A 679 -6.25 -22.94 -7.31
CA ASP A 679 -6.66 -24.31 -7.01
C ASP A 679 -8.18 -24.47 -7.23
N GLU A 680 -8.60 -25.64 -7.69
CA GLU A 680 -10.01 -25.96 -7.93
C GLU A 680 -10.36 -27.28 -7.26
N VAL A 681 -11.26 -27.20 -6.28
CA VAL A 681 -11.72 -28.35 -5.52
C VAL A 681 -13.20 -28.56 -5.81
N GLU A 682 -13.52 -29.61 -6.55
CA GLU A 682 -14.92 -29.99 -6.86
C GLU A 682 -15.73 -28.84 -7.50
N GLY A 683 -15.08 -28.05 -8.37
CA GLY A 683 -15.68 -26.88 -9.03
C GLY A 683 -15.64 -25.60 -8.19
N GLN A 684 -15.25 -25.67 -6.90
CA GLN A 684 -15.05 -24.49 -6.07
C GLN A 684 -13.64 -23.95 -6.25
N GLN A 685 -13.56 -22.68 -6.65
CA GLN A 685 -12.30 -21.96 -6.82
C GLN A 685 -11.73 -21.54 -5.46
N GLN A 686 -10.42 -21.66 -5.33
CA GLN A 686 -9.61 -21.30 -4.17
C GLN A 686 -8.15 -21.10 -4.58
N GLY A 687 -7.27 -20.76 -3.64
CA GLY A 687 -5.86 -20.51 -3.98
C GLY A 687 -5.00 -20.11 -2.80
N ALA A 688 -3.70 -20.02 -3.07
CA ALA A 688 -2.69 -19.62 -2.11
C ALA A 688 -1.97 -18.35 -2.56
N ALA A 689 -1.92 -17.34 -1.69
CA ALA A 689 -1.13 -16.13 -1.92
C ALA A 689 0.27 -16.28 -1.31
N PHE A 690 1.27 -15.72 -1.99
CA PHE A 690 2.68 -15.67 -1.61
C PHE A 690 3.22 -14.27 -1.86
N HIS A 691 4.19 -13.83 -1.07
CA HIS A 691 5.06 -12.74 -1.52
C HIS A 691 5.79 -13.20 -2.79
N PHE A 692 6.14 -12.27 -3.69
CA PHE A 692 6.84 -12.64 -4.92
C PHE A 692 8.04 -11.74 -5.19
N SER A 693 7.87 -10.42 -5.30
CA SER A 693 9.01 -9.54 -5.61
C SER A 693 8.90 -8.19 -4.92
N GLY A 694 10.06 -7.61 -4.59
CA GLY A 694 10.22 -6.22 -4.16
C GLY A 694 11.21 -5.48 -5.07
N GLY A 695 11.88 -4.47 -4.53
CA GLY A 695 12.98 -3.76 -5.21
C GLY A 695 12.58 -2.68 -6.20
N PHE A 696 11.29 -2.47 -6.43
CA PHE A 696 10.74 -1.48 -7.36
C PHE A 696 10.94 -0.04 -6.89
N GLN A 697 10.96 0.90 -7.84
CA GLN A 697 11.10 2.34 -7.58
C GLN A 697 10.00 2.87 -6.67
N GLY A 698 8.77 2.45 -6.88
CA GLY A 698 7.56 2.91 -6.22
C GLY A 698 6.53 1.78 -6.08
N ALA A 699 5.27 2.17 -5.91
CA ALA A 699 4.16 1.25 -5.69
C ALA A 699 3.59 0.76 -7.04
N VAL A 700 3.63 -0.54 -7.29
CA VAL A 700 3.19 -1.16 -8.55
C VAL A 700 1.66 -1.09 -8.68
N ASN A 701 1.17 -0.36 -9.68
CA ASN A 701 -0.26 -0.13 -9.91
C ASN A 701 -0.79 -0.78 -11.19
N ARG A 702 0.00 -0.77 -12.27
CA ARG A 702 -0.36 -1.37 -13.56
C ARG A 702 0.69 -2.36 -14.00
N MET A 703 0.24 -3.46 -14.58
CA MET A 703 1.12 -4.45 -15.19
C MET A 703 0.54 -4.84 -16.55
N VAL A 704 1.38 -4.84 -17.57
CA VAL A 704 1.04 -5.33 -18.91
C VAL A 704 2.16 -6.20 -19.45
N ARG A 705 1.82 -7.18 -20.29
CA ARG A 705 2.81 -8.00 -20.98
C ARG A 705 3.21 -7.32 -22.29
N GLY A 706 4.51 -7.14 -22.48
CA GLY A 706 5.05 -6.58 -23.72
C GLY A 706 5.16 -7.60 -24.84
N PRO A 707 5.35 -7.13 -26.09
CA PRO A 707 5.57 -7.99 -27.26
C PRO A 707 6.87 -8.81 -27.19
N ASP A 708 7.84 -8.37 -26.37
CA ASP A 708 9.07 -9.09 -26.04
C ASP A 708 8.85 -10.21 -25.00
N GLY A 709 7.63 -10.34 -24.46
CA GLY A 709 7.26 -11.29 -23.43
C GLY A 709 7.59 -10.83 -22.01
N ALA A 710 8.23 -9.68 -21.82
CA ALA A 710 8.52 -9.13 -20.50
C ALA A 710 7.27 -8.54 -19.81
N ILE A 711 7.35 -8.33 -18.51
CA ILE A 711 6.31 -7.69 -17.72
C ILE A 711 6.69 -6.22 -17.52
N TYR A 712 5.83 -5.32 -17.96
CA TYR A 712 6.01 -3.88 -17.80
C TYR A 712 5.22 -3.41 -16.58
N LEU A 713 5.88 -2.66 -15.71
CA LEU A 713 5.40 -2.21 -14.43
C LEU A 713 5.21 -0.70 -14.46
N GLY A 714 3.98 -0.28 -14.22
CA GLY A 714 3.61 1.12 -14.04
C GLY A 714 3.36 1.39 -12.57
N GLU A 715 4.03 2.41 -12.04
CA GLU A 715 4.00 2.72 -10.62
C GLU A 715 3.37 4.09 -10.36
N LEU A 716 2.67 4.19 -9.24
CA LEU A 716 2.13 5.45 -8.77
C LEU A 716 2.03 5.46 -7.24
N GLY A 717 1.98 6.66 -6.68
CA GLY A 717 1.75 6.87 -5.26
C GLY A 717 1.24 8.27 -4.94
N ASN A 718 1.08 8.55 -3.65
CA ASN A 718 0.68 9.84 -3.12
C ASN A 718 1.31 10.05 -1.73
N PRO A 719 1.92 11.22 -1.42
CA PRO A 719 2.50 11.54 -0.11
C PRO A 719 1.65 11.10 1.10
N PRO A 720 2.22 10.40 2.10
CA PRO A 720 3.62 9.97 2.25
C PRO A 720 3.97 8.62 1.58
N ASN A 721 3.47 8.39 0.37
CA ASN A 721 3.56 7.19 -0.47
C ASN A 721 2.78 5.97 0.02
N TRP A 722 1.59 6.17 0.60
CA TRP A 722 0.69 5.09 1.01
C TRP A 722 1.36 3.91 1.74
N GLY A 723 2.40 4.11 2.56
CA GLY A 723 3.09 3.01 3.25
C GLY A 723 4.39 2.54 2.61
N GLU A 724 4.68 2.91 1.37
CA GLU A 724 5.98 2.75 0.69
C GLU A 724 6.91 3.95 0.98
N TYR A 725 7.15 4.22 2.27
CA TYR A 725 7.90 5.38 2.72
C TYR A 725 9.31 5.47 2.12
N GLY A 726 9.70 6.66 1.69
CA GLY A 726 11.04 6.94 1.15
C GLY A 726 11.25 6.51 -0.31
N LYS A 727 10.22 5.96 -0.97
CA LYS A 727 10.21 5.66 -2.39
C LYS A 727 9.55 6.77 -3.24
N PRO A 728 9.95 6.94 -4.51
CA PRO A 728 9.19 7.68 -5.52
C PRO A 728 7.70 7.33 -5.57
N TRP A 729 6.90 8.30 -6.03
CA TRP A 729 5.44 8.19 -6.21
C TRP A 729 5.06 7.94 -7.67
N TYR A 730 6.02 7.51 -8.46
CA TYR A 730 5.97 7.33 -9.90
C TYR A 730 7.01 6.27 -10.26
N GLY A 731 6.91 5.71 -11.46
CA GLY A 731 7.89 4.76 -11.97
C GLY A 731 7.39 4.02 -13.19
N LEU A 732 8.32 3.62 -14.05
CA LEU A 732 8.05 2.81 -15.22
C LEU A 732 9.22 1.85 -15.44
N GLU A 733 9.01 0.58 -15.12
CA GLU A 733 10.06 -0.44 -15.11
C GLU A 733 9.69 -1.65 -15.98
N ARG A 734 10.69 -2.40 -16.43
CA ARG A 734 10.55 -3.66 -17.17
C ARG A 734 11.16 -4.79 -16.35
N MET A 735 10.36 -5.81 -16.08
CA MET A 735 10.75 -7.04 -15.39
C MET A 735 10.87 -8.19 -16.41
N THR A 736 12.10 -8.68 -16.60
CA THR A 736 12.44 -9.70 -17.61
C THR A 736 12.80 -11.01 -16.94
N TRP A 737 12.20 -12.12 -17.38
CA TRP A 737 12.53 -13.45 -16.88
C TRP A 737 13.92 -13.90 -17.35
N VAL A 738 14.76 -14.36 -16.42
CA VAL A 738 16.13 -14.82 -16.73
C VAL A 738 16.39 -16.29 -16.44
N GLY A 739 15.50 -16.96 -15.71
CA GLY A 739 15.66 -18.39 -15.36
C GLY A 739 15.11 -18.69 -13.97
N ASN A 740 14.91 -19.97 -13.65
CA ASN A 740 14.42 -20.37 -12.34
C ASN A 740 15.57 -20.41 -11.31
N GLU A 741 15.80 -19.27 -10.67
CA GLU A 741 16.91 -19.06 -9.73
C GLU A 741 16.45 -19.02 -8.26
N ALA A 742 15.14 -18.96 -7.99
CA ALA A 742 14.61 -18.88 -6.62
C ALA A 742 14.22 -20.26 -6.08
N PHE A 743 14.55 -20.54 -4.81
CA PHE A 743 14.05 -21.68 -4.08
C PHE A 743 12.86 -21.24 -3.21
N GLU A 744 11.65 -21.71 -3.50
CA GLU A 744 10.43 -21.34 -2.77
C GLU A 744 9.28 -22.32 -3.00
N MET A 745 8.15 -22.10 -2.31
CA MET A 745 6.91 -22.84 -2.54
C MET A 745 6.31 -22.47 -3.90
N LEU A 746 6.32 -23.39 -4.86
CA LEU A 746 5.67 -23.21 -6.15
C LEU A 746 4.14 -23.29 -6.05
N SER A 747 3.60 -24.26 -5.31
CA SER A 747 2.17 -24.42 -5.14
C SER A 747 1.82 -24.99 -3.76
N VAL A 748 0.60 -24.73 -3.30
CA VAL A 748 0.00 -25.36 -2.12
C VAL A 748 -1.35 -25.89 -2.58
N GLN A 749 -1.55 -27.21 -2.52
CA GLN A 749 -2.74 -27.90 -3.00
C GLN A 749 -3.50 -28.51 -1.84
N ALA A 750 -4.80 -28.25 -1.75
CA ALA A 750 -5.63 -28.85 -0.70
C ALA A 750 -5.78 -30.36 -0.91
N GLN A 751 -5.78 -31.10 0.20
CA GLN A 751 -6.08 -32.53 0.26
C GLN A 751 -7.18 -32.77 1.29
N SER A 752 -7.78 -33.96 1.28
CA SER A 752 -8.89 -34.31 2.19
C SER A 752 -8.53 -34.25 3.68
N ASP A 753 -7.23 -34.27 4.02
CA ASP A 753 -6.71 -34.26 5.40
C ASP A 753 -5.47 -33.35 5.59
N GLY A 754 -5.24 -32.40 4.68
CA GLY A 754 -4.10 -31.49 4.76
C GLY A 754 -3.72 -30.86 3.42
N PHE A 755 -2.43 -30.78 3.13
CA PHE A 755 -1.91 -30.13 1.91
C PHE A 755 -0.80 -30.94 1.23
N VAL A 756 -0.56 -30.65 -0.05
CA VAL A 756 0.71 -30.92 -0.74
C VAL A 756 1.32 -29.58 -1.11
N ILE A 757 2.56 -29.34 -0.69
CA ILE A 757 3.35 -28.17 -1.06
C ILE A 757 4.37 -28.61 -2.11
N GLU A 758 4.37 -27.98 -3.28
CA GLU A 758 5.39 -28.17 -4.31
C GLU A 758 6.44 -27.06 -4.21
N LEU A 759 7.71 -27.38 -4.40
CA LEU A 759 8.85 -26.46 -4.35
C LEU A 759 9.44 -26.26 -5.75
N THR A 760 9.95 -25.06 -6.03
CA THR A 760 10.61 -24.75 -7.30
C THR A 760 11.90 -25.53 -7.53
N GLN A 761 12.55 -25.98 -6.45
CA GLN A 761 13.78 -26.78 -6.45
C GLN A 761 13.71 -27.89 -5.37
N PRO A 762 14.48 -28.99 -5.51
CA PRO A 762 14.54 -30.05 -4.48
C PRO A 762 15.12 -29.54 -3.15
N LEU A 763 14.64 -30.06 -2.02
CA LEU A 763 15.25 -29.85 -0.70
C LEU A 763 16.64 -30.50 -0.60
N ALA A 764 17.54 -29.89 0.18
CA ALA A 764 18.88 -30.40 0.48
C ALA A 764 18.87 -31.88 0.92
N GLN A 765 19.82 -32.67 0.44
CA GLN A 765 19.97 -34.07 0.82
C GLN A 765 20.25 -34.20 2.33
N GLY A 766 19.66 -35.21 2.97
CA GLY A 766 19.80 -35.46 4.42
C GLY A 766 19.00 -34.52 5.34
N LEU A 767 18.28 -33.53 4.78
CA LEU A 767 17.38 -32.68 5.53
C LEU A 767 16.07 -33.44 5.84
N ALA A 768 15.89 -33.86 7.09
CA ALA A 768 14.61 -34.37 7.59
C ALA A 768 13.69 -33.21 7.94
N LEU A 769 12.43 -33.29 7.50
CA LEU A 769 11.36 -32.38 7.90
C LEU A 769 10.51 -33.05 8.98
N THR A 770 10.12 -32.28 9.98
CA THR A 770 9.25 -32.69 11.07
C THR A 770 8.04 -31.76 11.13
N PRO A 771 6.95 -32.14 11.83
CA PRO A 771 5.84 -31.23 12.09
C PRO A 771 6.21 -29.89 12.72
N ALA A 772 7.31 -29.81 13.48
CA ALA A 772 7.77 -28.56 14.09
C ALA A 772 8.35 -27.57 13.05
N ASP A 773 8.70 -28.06 11.86
CA ASP A 773 9.21 -27.23 10.77
C ASP A 773 8.11 -26.54 9.95
N VAL A 774 6.84 -26.73 10.33
CA VAL A 774 5.69 -26.17 9.64
C VAL A 774 4.74 -25.55 10.67
N LEU A 775 4.63 -24.23 10.63
CA LEU A 775 3.60 -23.51 11.39
C LEU A 775 2.32 -23.48 10.57
N VAL A 776 1.21 -23.91 11.18
CA VAL A 776 -0.12 -23.85 10.58
C VAL A 776 -1.05 -23.05 11.48
N LYS A 777 -1.69 -22.01 10.94
CA LYS A 777 -2.79 -21.29 11.58
C LYS A 777 -4.01 -21.27 10.67
N GLN A 778 -5.21 -21.15 11.22
CA GLN A 778 -6.42 -20.90 10.44
C GLN A 778 -7.35 -19.90 11.12
N TRP A 779 -8.13 -19.18 10.32
CA TRP A 779 -9.19 -18.26 10.77
C TRP A 779 -10.21 -18.03 9.66
N PHE A 780 -11.32 -17.37 9.96
CA PHE A 780 -12.24 -16.88 8.93
C PHE A 780 -12.49 -15.38 9.08
N TYR A 781 -13.02 -14.78 8.02
CA TYR A 781 -13.42 -13.36 8.01
C TYR A 781 -14.94 -13.21 8.04
N TYR A 782 -15.40 -12.16 8.72
CA TYR A 782 -16.82 -11.79 8.78
C TYR A 782 -17.00 -10.31 8.43
N PRO A 783 -17.75 -9.99 7.36
CA PRO A 783 -18.04 -8.62 6.96
C PRO A 783 -18.77 -7.82 8.04
N ASN A 784 -18.24 -6.66 8.39
CA ASN A 784 -18.84 -5.72 9.32
C ASN A 784 -18.41 -4.28 8.99
N GLU A 785 -19.04 -3.28 9.60
CA GLU A 785 -18.81 -1.86 9.31
C GLU A 785 -17.44 -1.30 9.73
N GLN A 786 -16.61 -2.07 10.43
CA GLN A 786 -15.27 -1.63 10.82
C GLN A 786 -14.35 -1.65 9.60
N TYR A 787 -13.45 -0.66 9.54
CA TYR A 787 -12.40 -0.66 8.53
C TYR A 787 -11.45 -1.83 8.79
N GLY A 788 -11.38 -2.73 7.81
CA GLY A 788 -10.71 -4.01 7.99
C GLY A 788 -11.44 -4.89 9.02
N GLY A 789 -11.20 -6.19 8.94
CA GLY A 789 -11.84 -7.18 9.79
C GLY A 789 -10.83 -7.94 10.64
N PRO A 790 -11.17 -8.25 11.89
CA PRO A 790 -10.34 -9.15 12.68
C PRO A 790 -10.38 -10.56 12.09
N LYS A 791 -9.37 -11.35 12.44
CA LYS A 791 -9.37 -12.80 12.27
C LYS A 791 -10.31 -13.40 13.31
N TYR A 792 -11.35 -14.10 12.88
CA TYR A 792 -12.24 -14.83 13.79
C TYR A 792 -11.84 -16.30 13.89
N ASP A 793 -11.93 -16.85 15.10
CA ASP A 793 -11.58 -18.25 15.40
C ASP A 793 -10.13 -18.60 15.01
N GLU A 794 -9.21 -17.65 15.20
CA GLU A 794 -7.80 -17.88 14.93
C GLU A 794 -7.25 -19.00 15.83
N THR A 795 -6.77 -20.07 15.20
CA THR A 795 -6.31 -21.27 15.88
C THR A 795 -5.01 -21.77 15.26
N VAL A 796 -4.05 -22.13 16.11
CA VAL A 796 -2.83 -22.85 15.68
C VAL A 796 -3.18 -24.33 15.56
N LEU A 797 -2.86 -24.94 14.42
CA LEU A 797 -3.02 -26.36 14.18
C LEU A 797 -1.66 -27.06 14.22
N THR A 798 -1.64 -28.27 14.76
CA THR A 798 -0.45 -29.12 14.75
C THR A 798 -0.51 -30.07 13.56
N ALA A 799 0.47 -29.99 12.65
CA ALA A 799 0.64 -31.03 11.65
C ALA A 799 0.90 -32.38 12.36
N SER A 800 0.15 -33.42 12.01
CA SER A 800 0.36 -34.74 12.60
C SER A 800 1.41 -35.56 11.85
N GLU A 801 1.69 -35.20 10.60
CA GLU A 801 2.60 -35.92 9.71
C GLU A 801 3.14 -34.96 8.64
N VAL A 802 4.44 -35.11 8.33
CA VAL A 802 5.12 -34.40 7.25
C VAL A 802 5.94 -35.42 6.46
N GLU A 803 5.67 -35.57 5.17
CA GLU A 803 6.39 -36.49 4.29
C GLU A 803 7.02 -35.73 3.14
N VAL A 804 8.28 -36.00 2.83
CA VAL A 804 8.98 -35.43 1.67
C VAL A 804 8.99 -36.47 0.56
N ALA A 805 8.52 -36.08 -0.64
CA ALA A 805 8.51 -36.97 -1.79
C ALA A 805 9.94 -37.38 -2.20
N PRO A 806 10.12 -38.51 -2.93
CA PRO A 806 11.45 -38.98 -3.32
C PRO A 806 12.26 -38.00 -4.17
N ASP A 807 11.60 -37.18 -4.99
CA ASP A 807 12.24 -36.10 -5.77
C ASP A 807 12.61 -34.88 -4.93
N ARG A 808 12.22 -34.88 -3.65
CA ARG A 808 12.39 -33.82 -2.66
C ARG A 808 11.81 -32.47 -3.07
N ARG A 809 10.90 -32.46 -4.05
CA ARG A 809 10.19 -31.26 -4.54
C ARG A 809 8.79 -31.14 -3.99
N SER A 810 8.25 -32.17 -3.34
CA SER A 810 6.93 -32.11 -2.74
C SER A 810 6.97 -32.45 -1.25
N ILE A 811 6.22 -31.69 -0.45
CA ILE A 811 6.02 -31.91 0.98
C ILE A 811 4.53 -32.18 1.20
N ARG A 812 4.20 -33.38 1.68
CA ARG A 812 2.86 -33.76 2.11
C ARG A 812 2.68 -33.41 3.57
N LEU A 813 1.63 -32.65 3.89
CA LEU A 813 1.26 -32.28 5.26
C LEU A 813 -0.08 -32.89 5.61
N ARG A 814 -0.14 -33.64 6.72
CA ARG A 814 -1.42 -34.03 7.34
C ARG A 814 -1.73 -33.05 8.46
N VAL A 815 -2.86 -32.35 8.37
CA VAL A 815 -3.27 -31.31 9.33
C VAL A 815 -4.69 -31.61 9.81
N PRO A 816 -4.85 -32.31 10.93
CA PRO A 816 -6.16 -32.53 11.54
C PRO A 816 -6.79 -31.19 11.99
N GLY A 817 -8.12 -31.07 11.82
CA GLY A 817 -8.87 -29.91 12.32
C GLY A 817 -9.04 -28.75 11.33
N LEU A 818 -8.65 -28.94 10.06
CA LEU A 818 -8.94 -27.99 8.99
C LEU A 818 -10.45 -27.75 8.84
N LYS A 819 -10.83 -26.48 8.60
CA LYS A 819 -12.21 -26.07 8.40
C LYS A 819 -12.37 -25.40 7.04
N ALA A 820 -13.43 -25.76 6.32
CA ALA A 820 -13.83 -25.05 5.10
C ALA A 820 -14.27 -23.60 5.43
N GLY A 821 -14.15 -22.70 4.45
CA GLY A 821 -14.41 -21.27 4.60
C GLY A 821 -13.36 -20.51 5.43
N HIS A 822 -12.19 -21.09 5.68
CA HIS A 822 -11.11 -20.48 6.45
C HIS A 822 -9.92 -20.12 5.55
N VAL A 823 -9.19 -19.08 5.94
CA VAL A 823 -7.80 -18.86 5.50
C VAL A 823 -6.91 -19.75 6.35
N VAL A 824 -5.96 -20.44 5.73
CA VAL A 824 -4.95 -21.27 6.36
C VAL A 824 -3.59 -20.68 6.05
N TYR A 825 -2.92 -20.16 7.07
CA TYR A 825 -1.55 -19.70 6.99
C TYR A 825 -0.60 -20.87 7.21
N LEU A 826 0.34 -21.04 6.28
CA LEU A 826 1.41 -22.03 6.32
C LEU A 826 2.74 -21.30 6.30
N ARG A 827 3.64 -21.65 7.21
CA ARG A 827 5.04 -21.19 7.18
C ARG A 827 6.00 -22.35 7.32
N LEU A 828 6.93 -22.47 6.37
CA LEU A 828 8.05 -23.39 6.43
C LEU A 828 9.20 -22.80 7.26
N ALA A 829 9.97 -23.65 7.94
CA ALA A 829 11.10 -23.20 8.75
C ALA A 829 12.23 -22.57 7.92
N ASP A 830 12.80 -21.48 8.41
CA ASP A 830 13.86 -20.73 7.71
C ASP A 830 15.16 -21.54 7.53
N ARG A 831 15.31 -22.69 8.22
CA ARG A 831 16.45 -23.61 8.06
C ARG A 831 16.41 -24.44 6.78
N LEU A 832 15.28 -24.47 6.07
CA LEU A 832 15.17 -25.25 4.84
C LEU A 832 16.09 -24.65 3.77
N ARG A 833 16.76 -25.53 3.03
CA ARG A 833 17.67 -25.17 1.94
C ARG A 833 17.37 -26.03 0.72
N SER A 834 17.61 -25.48 -0.47
CA SER A 834 17.59 -26.27 -1.70
C SER A 834 18.77 -27.24 -1.76
N GLU A 835 18.77 -28.16 -2.72
CA GLU A 835 19.91 -29.03 -3.00
C GLU A 835 21.19 -28.27 -3.35
N SER A 836 21.09 -27.08 -3.94
CA SER A 836 22.22 -26.19 -4.20
C SER A 836 22.61 -25.30 -3.01
N GLY A 837 21.85 -25.35 -1.90
CA GLY A 837 22.12 -24.58 -0.69
C GLY A 837 21.44 -23.21 -0.64
N GLU A 838 20.52 -22.91 -1.55
CA GLU A 838 19.76 -21.65 -1.56
C GLU A 838 18.76 -21.59 -0.40
N GLU A 839 18.55 -20.39 0.13
CA GLU A 839 17.53 -20.12 1.15
C GLU A 839 16.14 -20.03 0.52
N LEU A 840 15.09 -20.23 1.34
CA LEU A 840 13.73 -19.96 0.88
C LEU A 840 13.60 -18.47 0.56
N TRP A 841 13.23 -18.15 -0.68
CA TRP A 841 12.94 -16.78 -1.08
C TRP A 841 11.74 -16.22 -0.30
N THR A 842 10.69 -17.04 -0.17
CA THR A 842 9.55 -16.81 0.72
C THR A 842 9.20 -18.11 1.44
N ALA A 843 8.82 -18.01 2.70
CA ALA A 843 8.56 -19.16 3.56
C ALA A 843 7.06 -19.34 3.86
N GLU A 844 6.23 -18.37 3.47
CA GLU A 844 4.86 -18.21 3.92
C GLU A 844 3.85 -18.34 2.78
N ALA A 845 2.69 -18.90 3.08
CA ALA A 845 1.56 -18.99 2.17
C ALA A 845 0.24 -18.77 2.91
N TRP A 846 -0.66 -18.00 2.31
CA TRP A 846 -2.03 -17.80 2.80
C TRP A 846 -3.01 -18.52 1.87
N TYR A 847 -3.43 -19.72 2.26
CA TYR A 847 -4.33 -20.55 1.47
C TYR A 847 -5.79 -20.26 1.85
N THR A 848 -6.64 -19.91 0.88
CA THR A 848 -8.08 -19.73 1.10
C THR A 848 -8.83 -21.03 0.90
N LEU A 849 -9.16 -21.74 1.98
CA LEU A 849 -9.77 -23.07 1.95
C LEU A 849 -11.30 -22.99 1.90
N ASN A 850 -11.85 -22.65 0.73
CA ASN A 850 -13.30 -22.58 0.54
C ASN A 850 -13.97 -23.97 0.68
N GLN A 851 -13.34 -25.00 0.13
CA GLN A 851 -13.81 -26.39 0.16
C GLN A 851 -12.65 -27.34 0.44
N ILE A 852 -12.92 -28.37 1.25
CA ILE A 852 -12.00 -29.47 1.52
C ILE A 852 -12.33 -30.61 0.55
N PRO A 853 -11.35 -31.13 -0.23
CA PRO A 853 -11.57 -32.23 -1.16
C PRO A 853 -12.18 -33.47 -0.48
N GLN A 854 -13.14 -34.12 -1.13
CA GLN A 854 -13.68 -35.41 -0.69
C GLN A 854 -12.94 -36.57 -1.33
N GLY A 855 -12.73 -37.65 -0.58
CA GLY A 855 -12.12 -38.89 -1.07
C GLY A 855 -10.90 -39.32 -0.25
N ALA A 856 -10.25 -40.41 -0.69
CA ALA A 856 -8.95 -40.77 -0.14
C ALA A 856 -7.94 -39.69 -0.55
N PRO A 857 -7.08 -39.22 0.37
CA PRO A 857 -6.04 -38.26 0.01
C PRO A 857 -5.18 -38.84 -1.12
N ALA A 858 -4.64 -37.99 -2.00
CA ALA A 858 -3.70 -38.47 -3.01
C ALA A 858 -2.58 -39.26 -2.29
N ALA A 859 -2.39 -40.52 -2.70
CA ALA A 859 -1.33 -41.34 -2.16
C ALA A 859 0.00 -40.65 -2.49
N ALA A 860 0.85 -40.45 -1.49
CA ALA A 860 2.26 -40.17 -1.76
C ALA A 860 2.79 -41.25 -2.72
N PRO A 861 3.68 -40.91 -3.67
CA PRO A 861 4.34 -41.93 -4.48
C PRO A 861 4.95 -42.97 -3.54
N ALA A 862 4.47 -44.20 -3.65
CA ALA A 862 4.79 -45.25 -2.70
C ALA A 862 6.29 -45.54 -2.70
N THR A 863 6.95 -45.40 -1.54
CA THR A 863 8.03 -46.34 -1.18
C THR A 863 8.29 -46.42 0.32
N GLU A 864 8.32 -47.68 0.76
CA GLU A 864 9.00 -48.31 1.89
C GLU A 864 9.57 -47.41 2.99
N THR A 865 8.95 -47.55 4.17
CA THR A 865 9.46 -47.17 5.48
C THR A 865 10.87 -47.70 5.72
N GLU A 866 11.87 -46.82 5.73
CA GLU A 866 13.03 -46.99 6.59
C GLU A 866 12.77 -46.33 7.95
N ALA A 867 13.13 -47.05 9.01
CA ALA A 867 12.80 -46.73 10.39
C ALA A 867 13.42 -45.39 10.83
N ALA A 868 12.65 -44.67 11.66
CA ALA A 868 13.07 -43.47 12.36
C ALA A 868 14.49 -43.61 12.94
N SER A 869 15.40 -42.75 12.48
CA SER A 869 16.62 -42.45 13.22
C SER A 869 16.29 -41.40 14.28
N ASP A 870 16.60 -41.73 15.53
CA ASP A 870 16.70 -40.81 16.67
C ASP A 870 17.50 -39.56 16.25
N ASP A 871 16.92 -38.36 16.35
CA ASP A 871 17.53 -37.09 15.90
C ASP A 871 18.64 -36.60 16.86
N GLY A 872 18.87 -37.36 17.93
CA GLY A 872 19.88 -37.14 18.95
C GLY A 872 19.51 -36.06 19.97
N TRP A 873 18.34 -35.44 19.85
CA TRP A 873 17.91 -34.39 20.77
C TRP A 873 17.21 -34.98 22.00
N ARG A 874 17.63 -34.51 23.17
CA ARG A 874 17.02 -34.87 24.46
C ARG A 874 16.67 -33.62 25.25
N ASP A 875 15.50 -33.65 25.87
CA ASP A 875 14.99 -32.55 26.69
C ASP A 875 15.77 -32.46 28.01
N LEU A 876 16.34 -31.29 28.29
CA LEU A 876 16.88 -30.95 29.61
C LEU A 876 15.80 -30.42 30.55
N PHE A 877 14.68 -29.95 30.00
CA PHE A 877 13.51 -29.51 30.74
C PHE A 877 12.25 -30.12 30.10
N ASP A 878 11.47 -30.85 30.90
CA ASP A 878 10.28 -31.59 30.45
C ASP A 878 9.02 -30.70 30.31
N GLY A 879 9.12 -29.41 30.64
CA GLY A 879 7.99 -28.47 30.63
C GLY A 879 7.13 -28.51 31.89
N GLU A 880 7.34 -29.47 32.79
CA GLU A 880 6.44 -29.76 33.92
C GLU A 880 7.15 -29.69 35.28
N THR A 881 8.42 -30.06 35.36
CA THR A 881 9.14 -30.25 36.62
C THR A 881 10.55 -29.66 36.58
N LEU A 882 11.10 -29.31 37.75
CA LEU A 882 12.51 -28.92 37.91
C LEU A 882 13.47 -30.13 37.93
N SER A 883 13.03 -31.27 37.40
CA SER A 883 13.78 -32.52 37.40
C SER A 883 15.12 -32.35 36.67
N GLY A 884 16.22 -32.56 37.38
CA GLY A 884 17.58 -32.37 36.84
C GLY A 884 18.16 -30.97 37.03
N TRP A 885 17.38 -30.03 37.57
CA TRP A 885 17.79 -28.67 37.86
C TRP A 885 17.91 -28.41 39.37
N ARG A 886 18.95 -27.67 39.78
CA ARG A 886 19.12 -27.19 41.17
C ARG A 886 19.89 -25.88 41.20
N ASN A 887 19.98 -25.21 42.35
CA ASN A 887 20.85 -24.05 42.50
C ASN A 887 22.34 -24.44 42.44
N VAL A 888 23.17 -23.63 41.78
CA VAL A 888 24.64 -23.83 41.75
C VAL A 888 25.21 -23.79 43.18
N GLY A 889 25.90 -24.85 43.59
CA GLY A 889 26.40 -25.03 44.96
C GLY A 889 25.32 -25.37 46.01
N GLY A 890 24.08 -25.64 45.61
CA GLY A 890 22.94 -25.93 46.48
C GLY A 890 22.42 -27.38 46.43
N ASP A 891 21.46 -27.69 47.31
CA ASP A 891 20.70 -28.96 47.34
C ASP A 891 19.54 -28.90 46.31
N GLU A 892 19.18 -30.05 45.73
CA GLU A 892 18.06 -30.18 44.78
C GLU A 892 16.70 -29.75 45.36
N ASN A 893 16.57 -29.76 46.69
CA ASN A 893 15.33 -29.39 47.38
C ASN A 893 15.21 -27.89 47.75
N ASP A 894 16.21 -27.06 47.41
CA ASP A 894 16.27 -25.65 47.85
C ASP A 894 16.02 -24.62 46.72
N VAL A 895 15.47 -25.05 45.58
CA VAL A 895 15.09 -24.14 44.47
C VAL A 895 13.81 -23.39 44.81
N LYS A 896 13.94 -22.15 45.29
CA LYS A 896 12.80 -21.33 45.75
C LYS A 896 12.37 -20.21 44.82
N LYS A 897 13.26 -19.71 43.96
CA LYS A 897 13.01 -18.56 43.09
C LYS A 897 12.57 -18.95 41.67
N TRP A 898 13.03 -20.09 41.21
CA TRP A 898 12.64 -20.66 39.92
C TRP A 898 11.39 -21.50 40.10
N THR A 899 10.42 -21.30 39.21
CA THR A 899 9.15 -22.01 39.21
C THR A 899 8.85 -22.51 37.80
N VAL A 900 8.06 -23.58 37.69
CA VAL A 900 7.49 -24.00 36.41
C VAL A 900 6.12 -23.35 36.26
N GLN A 901 5.96 -22.53 35.23
CA GLN A 901 4.70 -21.87 34.90
C GLN A 901 4.44 -21.98 33.39
N ASP A 902 3.27 -22.48 33.01
CA ASP A 902 2.79 -22.52 31.62
C ASP A 902 3.81 -23.15 30.63
N GLY A 903 4.47 -24.25 31.03
CA GLY A 903 5.48 -24.92 30.21
C GLY A 903 6.86 -24.24 30.19
N THR A 904 7.09 -23.26 31.08
CA THR A 904 8.33 -22.47 31.13
C THR A 904 9.02 -22.56 32.48
N LEU A 905 10.36 -22.53 32.47
CA LEU A 905 11.22 -22.28 33.61
C LEU A 905 11.28 -20.77 33.86
N ALA A 906 10.62 -20.31 34.91
CA ALA A 906 10.39 -18.89 35.18
C ALA A 906 11.06 -18.46 36.49
N LEU A 907 11.91 -17.44 36.41
CA LEU A 907 12.32 -16.65 37.56
C LEU A 907 11.30 -15.50 37.69
N VAL A 908 10.42 -15.56 38.69
CA VAL A 908 9.37 -14.54 38.89
C VAL A 908 9.57 -13.92 40.25
N GLN A 909 9.84 -12.61 40.32
CA GLN A 909 10.01 -11.93 41.59
C GLN A 909 8.84 -10.99 41.91
N ASP A 910 8.15 -11.27 43.02
CA ASP A 910 7.29 -10.31 43.70
C ASP A 910 8.15 -9.37 44.57
N GLY A 911 8.45 -8.17 44.06
CA GLY A 911 8.83 -7.02 44.88
C GLY A 911 10.33 -6.75 45.09
N ILE A 912 10.59 -5.46 45.33
CA ILE A 912 11.87 -4.73 45.43
C ILE A 912 12.99 -5.57 46.10
N PHE A 913 14.04 -5.86 45.33
CA PHE A 913 15.29 -6.45 45.82
C PHE A 913 15.96 -5.51 46.84
N PRO A 914 16.11 -5.89 48.12
CA PRO A 914 16.89 -5.10 49.06
C PRO A 914 18.37 -5.32 48.76
N ALA A 915 19.11 -4.23 48.53
CA ALA A 915 20.57 -4.20 48.33
C ALA A 915 21.39 -4.95 49.41
N TRP A 916 20.76 -5.33 50.53
CA TRP A 916 21.34 -6.10 51.62
C TRP A 916 21.61 -7.59 51.29
N GLU A 917 20.82 -8.23 50.41
CA GLU A 917 21.04 -9.65 50.07
C GLU A 917 22.22 -9.83 49.07
N MET A 918 22.47 -8.84 48.21
CA MET A 918 23.65 -8.78 47.34
C MET A 918 24.96 -8.69 48.17
N ILE A 919 24.92 -7.94 49.28
CA ILE A 919 26.05 -7.78 50.22
C ILE A 919 26.30 -9.07 51.03
N LYS A 920 25.27 -9.83 51.38
CA LYS A 920 25.42 -11.12 52.09
C LYS A 920 26.09 -12.18 51.23
N SER A 921 25.68 -12.33 49.97
CA SER A 921 26.25 -13.33 49.05
C SER A 921 27.75 -13.06 48.81
N ALA A 922 28.12 -11.78 48.64
CA ALA A 922 29.51 -11.37 48.44
C ALA A 922 30.42 -11.50 49.68
N ILE A 923 29.86 -11.59 50.91
CA ILE A 923 30.65 -11.57 52.16
C ILE A 923 30.64 -12.93 52.89
N VAL A 924 29.57 -13.73 52.80
CA VAL A 924 29.35 -14.88 53.69
C VAL A 924 29.49 -16.24 52.98
N GLY A 925 29.42 -16.26 51.64
CA GLY A 925 29.43 -17.50 50.85
C GLY A 925 28.14 -18.30 51.01
N GLY A 926 27.34 -18.35 49.95
CA GLY A 926 26.11 -19.13 49.86
C GLY A 926 25.88 -19.61 48.42
N ALA A 927 24.98 -20.58 48.22
CA ALA A 927 24.63 -21.09 46.89
C ALA A 927 24.18 -19.94 45.96
N SER A 928 24.58 -20.00 44.68
CA SER A 928 24.14 -19.01 43.69
C SER A 928 22.64 -19.15 43.43
N GLY A 929 21.98 -18.06 43.04
CA GLY A 929 20.61 -18.09 42.54
C GLY A 929 20.47 -18.82 41.20
N ASP A 930 21.57 -19.01 40.48
CA ASP A 930 21.63 -19.65 39.17
C ASP A 930 21.15 -21.10 39.23
N LEU A 931 20.42 -21.51 38.19
CA LEU A 931 19.86 -22.84 38.07
C LEU A 931 20.73 -23.70 37.13
N ILE A 932 21.38 -24.73 37.66
CA ILE A 932 22.27 -25.64 36.93
C ILE A 932 21.60 -26.97 36.64
N TYR A 933 21.78 -27.45 35.41
CA TYR A 933 21.44 -28.83 35.07
C TYR A 933 22.57 -29.76 35.55
N TYR A 934 22.39 -30.40 36.70
CA TYR A 934 23.48 -31.06 37.44
C TYR A 934 23.73 -32.52 37.04
N ARG A 935 22.90 -33.09 36.15
CA ARG A 935 22.96 -34.53 35.85
C ARG A 935 24.20 -34.96 35.08
N GLU A 936 24.78 -34.05 34.30
CA GLU A 936 25.95 -34.36 33.46
C GLU A 936 26.70 -33.13 32.98
N LYS A 937 27.92 -33.36 32.48
CA LYS A 937 28.75 -32.35 31.82
C LYS A 937 28.71 -32.56 30.31
N PHE A 938 28.75 -31.46 29.58
CA PHE A 938 28.72 -31.42 28.12
C PHE A 938 30.10 -31.01 27.59
N ARG A 939 30.55 -31.67 26.51
CA ARG A 939 31.81 -31.39 25.82
C ARG A 939 31.55 -30.81 24.44
N ASP A 940 31.08 -31.66 23.54
CA ASP A 940 30.67 -31.34 22.17
C ASP A 940 29.15 -31.50 22.11
N PHE A 941 28.44 -30.40 21.91
CA PHE A 941 26.98 -30.37 22.03
C PHE A 941 26.35 -29.24 21.23
N GLU A 942 25.08 -29.37 20.95
CA GLU A 942 24.19 -28.27 20.60
C GLU A 942 23.15 -28.10 21.70
N LEU A 943 23.03 -26.88 22.23
CA LEU A 943 21.98 -26.48 23.16
C LEU A 943 21.00 -25.59 22.42
N SER A 944 19.74 -26.02 22.33
CA SER A 944 18.64 -25.21 21.81
C SER A 944 17.70 -24.85 22.95
N LEU A 945 17.33 -23.58 23.04
CA LEU A 945 16.33 -23.10 23.99
C LEU A 945 15.69 -21.80 23.51
N GLN A 946 14.58 -21.42 24.14
CA GLN A 946 13.98 -20.11 23.98
C GLN A 946 14.02 -19.34 25.30
N TRP A 947 14.27 -18.04 25.25
CA TRP A 947 14.21 -17.16 26.42
C TRP A 947 13.34 -15.93 26.18
N LYS A 948 12.71 -15.42 27.23
CA LYS A 948 11.98 -14.15 27.27
C LYS A 948 12.39 -13.41 28.53
N ILE A 949 12.56 -12.10 28.49
CA ILE A 949 12.96 -11.29 29.66
C ILE A 949 12.04 -10.10 29.87
N SER A 950 11.91 -9.60 31.10
CA SER A 950 11.18 -8.38 31.41
C SER A 950 11.93 -7.12 30.93
N PRO A 951 11.22 -6.00 30.70
CA PRO A 951 11.86 -4.69 30.46
C PRO A 951 12.87 -4.33 31.55
N GLY A 952 14.06 -3.93 31.14
CA GLY A 952 15.21 -3.63 31.97
C GLY A 952 15.88 -4.84 32.62
N GLY A 953 15.51 -6.07 32.25
CA GLY A 953 16.01 -7.28 32.90
C GLY A 953 17.39 -7.73 32.43
N ASN A 954 18.07 -8.47 33.32
CA ASN A 954 19.35 -9.14 33.07
C ASN A 954 19.29 -10.62 33.46
N SER A 955 19.89 -11.49 32.65
CA SER A 955 20.09 -12.93 32.90
C SER A 955 21.19 -13.44 31.97
N GLY A 956 21.40 -14.76 31.89
CA GLY A 956 22.43 -15.35 31.05
C GLY A 956 22.31 -16.87 30.93
N ILE A 957 22.82 -17.40 29.82
CA ILE A 957 22.91 -18.84 29.56
C ILE A 957 24.37 -19.25 29.69
N PHE A 958 24.69 -19.95 30.78
CA PHE A 958 26.03 -20.44 31.05
C PHE A 958 26.26 -21.83 30.49
N TYR A 959 27.48 -22.08 30.01
CA TYR A 959 27.99 -23.39 29.62
C TYR A 959 29.48 -23.52 29.98
N PHE A 960 30.00 -24.74 30.02
CA PHE A 960 31.37 -25.04 30.51
C PHE A 960 31.65 -24.66 31.97
N ILE A 961 30.64 -24.68 32.84
CA ILE A 961 30.88 -24.56 34.29
C ILE A 961 31.66 -25.78 34.77
N GLN A 962 32.85 -25.57 35.34
CA GLN A 962 33.80 -26.64 35.63
C GLN A 962 33.27 -27.62 36.69
N ASP A 963 32.62 -27.11 37.73
CA ASP A 963 32.10 -27.87 38.85
C ASP A 963 30.73 -27.34 39.29
N GLU A 964 29.79 -28.24 39.57
CA GLU A 964 28.44 -27.90 40.04
C GLU A 964 28.43 -27.32 41.46
N THR A 965 29.54 -27.44 42.20
CA THR A 965 29.77 -26.87 43.53
C THR A 965 30.47 -25.50 43.49
N GLU A 966 30.72 -24.96 42.29
CA GLU A 966 31.22 -23.59 42.15
C GLU A 966 30.35 -22.60 42.92
N SER A 967 30.97 -21.57 43.47
CA SER A 967 30.21 -20.54 44.22
C SER A 967 29.37 -19.64 43.30
N SER A 968 29.68 -19.57 42.01
CA SER A 968 28.91 -18.85 40.99
C SER A 968 29.27 -19.34 39.59
N SER A 969 28.30 -19.33 38.65
CA SER A 969 28.47 -19.85 37.29
C SER A 969 29.57 -19.15 36.49
N TRP A 970 29.69 -17.82 36.65
CA TRP A 970 30.64 -16.97 35.93
C TRP A 970 32.12 -17.17 36.29
N ARG A 971 32.44 -17.92 37.35
CA ARG A 971 33.86 -18.12 37.75
C ARG A 971 34.64 -18.98 36.76
N THR A 972 33.94 -19.91 36.11
CA THR A 972 34.53 -20.87 35.16
C THR A 972 33.75 -20.95 33.85
N GLY A 973 32.42 -20.77 33.90
CA GLY A 973 31.54 -20.88 32.74
C GLY A 973 31.61 -19.68 31.80
N LEU A 974 31.34 -19.97 30.53
CA LEU A 974 31.11 -18.99 29.48
C LEU A 974 29.63 -18.62 29.43
N GLU A 975 29.32 -17.40 29.03
CA GLU A 975 27.97 -16.84 29.08
C GLU A 975 27.55 -16.35 27.69
N MET A 976 26.43 -16.86 27.18
CA MET A 976 25.65 -16.13 26.19
C MET A 976 24.70 -15.20 26.96
N GLN A 977 24.84 -13.91 26.72
CA GLN A 977 24.14 -12.88 27.48
C GLN A 977 22.65 -12.83 27.14
N VAL A 978 21.81 -12.64 28.16
CA VAL A 978 20.35 -12.45 28.03
C VAL A 978 19.97 -11.13 28.66
N LEU A 979 19.67 -10.12 27.84
CA LEU A 979 19.52 -8.73 28.31
C LEU A 979 18.43 -7.96 27.56
N ASP A 980 17.84 -6.97 28.24
CA ASP A 980 17.23 -5.82 27.57
C ASP A 980 18.32 -4.82 27.10
N ASN A 981 18.60 -4.80 25.79
CA ASN A 981 19.61 -3.93 25.20
C ASN A 981 19.28 -2.43 25.30
N ASP A 982 18.00 -2.07 25.45
CA ASP A 982 17.55 -0.68 25.41
C ASP A 982 17.53 -0.06 26.81
N LEU A 983 17.02 -0.79 27.81
CA LEU A 983 16.78 -0.24 29.15
C LEU A 983 17.83 -0.65 30.18
N HIS A 984 18.49 -1.80 30.03
CA HIS A 984 19.44 -2.24 31.04
C HIS A 984 20.77 -1.48 30.93
N LYS A 985 21.28 -0.99 32.06
CA LYS A 985 22.48 -0.14 32.10
C LYS A 985 23.75 -0.81 31.57
N ASP A 986 23.81 -2.15 31.62
CA ASP A 986 24.99 -2.92 31.20
C ASP A 986 25.12 -2.97 29.67
N ALA A 987 24.00 -2.80 28.94
CA ALA A 987 23.97 -2.75 27.46
C ALA A 987 24.74 -1.56 26.85
N LYS A 988 25.23 -0.63 27.67
CA LYS A 988 26.13 0.45 27.26
C LYS A 988 27.51 -0.06 26.83
N ILE A 989 27.88 -1.25 27.29
CA ILE A 989 29.07 -1.96 26.84
C ILE A 989 28.61 -2.94 25.77
N HIS A 990 29.13 -2.78 24.55
CA HIS A 990 28.64 -3.50 23.38
C HIS A 990 28.97 -5.01 23.40
N THR A 991 29.81 -5.47 24.33
CA THR A 991 30.09 -6.89 24.60
C THR A 991 29.27 -7.45 25.78
N HIS A 992 28.33 -6.68 26.32
CA HIS A 992 27.44 -7.07 27.43
C HIS A 992 25.96 -7.12 26.99
N ARG A 993 25.67 -7.10 25.70
CA ARG A 993 24.34 -7.10 25.10
C ARG A 993 23.83 -8.51 24.82
N ALA A 994 22.52 -8.65 24.61
CA ALA A 994 21.90 -9.92 24.35
C ALA A 994 22.48 -10.61 23.10
N GLY A 995 22.82 -11.89 23.26
CA GLY A 995 23.47 -12.68 22.22
C GLY A 995 25.00 -12.65 22.23
N ASP A 996 25.61 -11.73 22.99
CA ASP A 996 27.05 -11.63 23.10
C ASP A 996 27.64 -12.85 23.82
N LEU A 997 28.88 -13.18 23.47
CA LEU A 997 29.75 -13.91 24.38
C LEU A 997 30.29 -12.91 25.41
N TYR A 998 29.66 -12.90 26.59
CA TYR A 998 29.76 -11.82 27.56
C TYR A 998 31.20 -11.36 27.82
N ASP A 999 31.46 -10.06 27.64
CA ASP A 999 32.73 -9.34 27.81
C ASP A 999 33.90 -9.84 26.92
N LEU A 1000 33.60 -10.68 25.92
CA LEU A 1000 34.57 -11.20 24.96
C LEU A 1000 34.23 -10.78 23.53
N ILE A 1001 33.05 -11.15 23.02
CA ILE A 1001 32.67 -10.96 21.62
C ILE A 1001 31.24 -10.44 21.56
N ALA A 1002 31.05 -9.30 20.88
CA ALA A 1002 29.73 -8.76 20.59
C ALA A 1002 29.05 -9.58 19.49
N ALA A 1003 27.73 -9.76 19.64
CA ALA A 1003 26.86 -10.29 18.60
C ALA A 1003 26.88 -9.37 17.37
N ASP A 1004 27.18 -9.93 16.20
CA ASP A 1004 27.13 -9.22 14.93
C ASP A 1004 26.55 -10.13 13.82
N PRO A 1005 25.34 -9.83 13.29
CA PRO A 1005 24.49 -8.69 13.63
C PRO A 1005 23.77 -8.86 14.99
N GLU A 1006 23.35 -7.74 15.59
CA GLU A 1006 22.50 -7.75 16.79
C GLU A 1006 21.05 -8.12 16.39
N THR A 1007 20.60 -9.34 16.75
CA THR A 1007 19.31 -9.91 16.29
C THR A 1007 18.27 -10.07 17.40
N VAL A 1008 18.51 -9.54 18.60
CA VAL A 1008 17.62 -9.72 19.76
C VAL A 1008 16.23 -9.11 19.51
N ARG A 1009 15.18 -9.82 19.94
CA ARG A 1009 13.81 -9.32 20.00
C ARG A 1009 13.56 -8.52 21.28
N PRO A 1010 12.67 -7.51 21.28
CA PRO A 1010 12.41 -6.69 22.45
C PRO A 1010 12.01 -7.48 23.72
N PRO A 1011 12.23 -6.91 24.92
CA PRO A 1011 11.78 -7.51 26.17
C PRO A 1011 10.28 -7.80 26.14
N GLY A 1012 9.88 -8.97 26.65
CA GLY A 1012 8.52 -9.49 26.57
C GLY A 1012 8.28 -10.44 25.39
N GLU A 1013 9.17 -10.50 24.40
CA GLU A 1013 9.13 -11.46 23.31
C GLU A 1013 10.06 -12.67 23.57
N TRP A 1014 9.74 -13.79 22.92
CA TRP A 1014 10.58 -14.98 22.97
C TRP A 1014 11.70 -14.88 21.93
N ASN A 1015 12.92 -15.11 22.36
CA ASN A 1015 14.13 -15.21 21.55
C ASN A 1015 14.56 -16.67 21.42
N ASP A 1016 14.94 -17.09 20.22
CA ASP A 1016 15.40 -18.44 19.90
C ASP A 1016 16.93 -18.51 19.99
N VAL A 1017 17.47 -19.49 20.73
CA VAL A 1017 18.91 -19.68 20.91
C VAL A 1017 19.33 -21.06 20.41
N LEU A 1018 20.45 -21.09 19.69
CA LEU A 1018 21.26 -22.29 19.47
C LEU A 1018 22.71 -21.99 19.83
N ILE A 1019 23.24 -22.65 20.86
CA ILE A 1019 24.67 -22.66 21.18
C ILE A 1019 25.23 -23.97 20.65
N ARG A 1020 26.14 -23.89 19.67
CA ARG A 1020 26.85 -25.06 19.14
C ARG A 1020 28.29 -25.04 19.65
N VAL A 1021 28.72 -26.15 20.22
CA VAL A 1021 30.12 -26.39 20.56
C VAL A 1021 30.59 -27.68 19.92
N LYS A 1022 31.61 -27.61 19.07
CA LYS A 1022 32.21 -28.78 18.43
C LYS A 1022 33.71 -28.62 18.29
N ASP A 1023 34.48 -29.56 18.85
CA ASP A 1023 35.94 -29.60 18.75
C ASP A 1023 36.63 -28.31 19.27
N ASN A 1024 36.03 -27.63 20.26
CA ASN A 1024 36.38 -26.29 20.78
C ASN A 1024 35.89 -25.08 19.97
N HIS A 1025 35.26 -25.29 18.82
CA HIS A 1025 34.57 -24.24 18.10
C HIS A 1025 33.24 -23.90 18.77
N ILE A 1026 33.04 -22.64 19.15
CA ILE A 1026 31.82 -22.12 19.75
C ILE A 1026 31.10 -21.24 18.72
N GLU A 1027 29.82 -21.52 18.49
CA GLU A 1027 28.91 -20.63 17.78
C GLU A 1027 27.74 -20.24 18.69
N HIS A 1028 27.39 -18.95 18.70
CA HIS A 1028 26.08 -18.50 19.21
C HIS A 1028 25.20 -18.13 18.03
N TRP A 1029 23.99 -18.65 18.03
CA TRP A 1029 22.94 -18.28 17.12
C TRP A 1029 21.78 -17.69 17.92
N LEU A 1030 21.31 -16.52 17.52
CA LEU A 1030 20.18 -15.83 18.12
C LEU A 1030 19.17 -15.50 17.04
N ASN A 1031 17.92 -15.92 17.24
CA ASN A 1031 16.80 -15.73 16.30
C ASN A 1031 17.12 -16.20 14.87
N GLY A 1032 17.76 -17.36 14.76
CA GLY A 1032 18.08 -18.01 13.49
C GLY A 1032 19.36 -17.51 12.79
N VAL A 1033 20.02 -16.49 13.33
CA VAL A 1033 21.24 -15.90 12.76
C VAL A 1033 22.45 -16.24 13.63
N LYS A 1034 23.58 -16.63 13.02
CA LYS A 1034 24.85 -16.79 13.73
C LYS A 1034 25.40 -15.42 14.08
N VAL A 1035 25.60 -15.16 15.36
CA VAL A 1035 26.03 -13.86 15.88
C VAL A 1035 27.41 -13.88 16.54
N VAL A 1036 27.88 -15.06 16.98
CA VAL A 1036 29.25 -15.26 17.50
C VAL A 1036 29.84 -16.55 16.91
N SER A 1037 31.14 -16.53 16.60
CA SER A 1037 31.91 -17.72 16.19
C SER A 1037 33.36 -17.56 16.66
N ILE A 1038 33.85 -18.48 17.50
CA ILE A 1038 35.22 -18.43 18.04
C ILE A 1038 35.77 -19.82 18.36
N GLU A 1039 37.07 -19.99 18.22
CA GLU A 1039 37.78 -21.23 18.53
C GLU A 1039 38.54 -21.12 19.87
N ARG A 1040 38.17 -21.92 20.88
CA ARG A 1040 38.88 -21.91 22.17
C ARG A 1040 40.27 -22.55 22.08
N GLY A 1041 41.20 -22.03 22.88
CA GLY A 1041 42.58 -22.55 22.94
C GLY A 1041 43.49 -22.04 21.83
N THR A 1042 43.02 -21.08 21.04
CA THR A 1042 43.82 -20.31 20.07
C THR A 1042 44.47 -19.09 20.71
N GLU A 1043 45.47 -18.49 20.05
CA GLU A 1043 46.05 -17.21 20.48
C GLU A 1043 45.01 -16.08 20.50
N GLU A 1044 44.03 -16.13 19.58
CA GLU A 1044 42.90 -15.20 19.54
C GLU A 1044 42.02 -15.32 20.79
N TRP A 1045 41.66 -16.54 21.18
CA TRP A 1045 40.93 -16.80 22.43
C TRP A 1045 41.69 -16.29 23.66
N ASP A 1046 42.98 -16.62 23.79
CA ASP A 1046 43.77 -16.19 24.93
C ASP A 1046 43.91 -14.66 24.98
N ALA A 1047 43.97 -13.99 23.84
CA ALA A 1047 43.96 -12.53 23.75
C ALA A 1047 42.61 -11.92 24.15
N LEU A 1048 41.49 -12.52 23.75
CA LEU A 1048 40.15 -12.07 24.17
C LEU A 1048 39.99 -12.15 25.69
N VAL A 1049 40.36 -13.28 26.30
CA VAL A 1049 40.27 -13.46 27.76
C VAL A 1049 41.19 -12.48 28.49
N ALA A 1050 42.43 -12.29 28.02
CA ALA A 1050 43.39 -11.37 28.63
C ALA A 1050 42.96 -9.89 28.57
N ASN A 1051 42.10 -9.52 27.62
CA ASN A 1051 41.55 -8.17 27.47
C ASN A 1051 40.18 -7.97 28.11
N SER A 1052 39.60 -9.02 28.72
CA SER A 1052 38.31 -8.98 29.41
C SER A 1052 38.45 -8.80 30.93
N LYS A 1053 37.32 -8.64 31.63
CA LYS A 1053 37.24 -8.65 33.10
C LYS A 1053 37.67 -9.98 33.73
N PHE A 1054 37.84 -11.03 32.92
CA PHE A 1054 38.20 -12.38 33.38
C PHE A 1054 39.71 -12.66 33.34
N ALA A 1055 40.56 -11.69 32.96
CA ALA A 1055 42.01 -11.87 32.79
C ALA A 1055 42.73 -12.49 34.01
N ASP A 1056 42.28 -12.18 35.23
CA ASP A 1056 42.86 -12.68 36.47
C ASP A 1056 42.19 -13.98 37.00
N MET A 1057 41.33 -14.62 36.21
CA MET A 1057 40.60 -15.85 36.59
C MET A 1057 41.20 -17.09 35.90
N PRO A 1058 42.14 -17.82 36.54
CA PRO A 1058 42.89 -18.88 35.87
C PRO A 1058 42.05 -20.10 35.43
N GLY A 1059 40.82 -20.24 35.93
CA GLY A 1059 39.88 -21.31 35.56
C GLY A 1059 38.84 -20.92 34.49
N TYR A 1060 38.75 -19.64 34.12
CA TYR A 1060 37.69 -19.15 33.23
C TYR A 1060 37.85 -19.71 31.80
N GLY A 1061 36.81 -20.37 31.28
CA GLY A 1061 36.76 -20.91 29.93
C GLY A 1061 37.72 -22.08 29.65
N LYS A 1062 38.41 -22.62 30.66
CA LYS A 1062 39.43 -23.69 30.51
C LYS A 1062 38.89 -25.11 30.66
N ALA A 1063 37.60 -25.29 30.98
CA ALA A 1063 37.00 -26.62 31.13
C ALA A 1063 36.88 -27.34 29.76
N GLU A 1064 37.36 -28.58 29.67
CA GLU A 1064 37.16 -29.42 28.47
C GLU A 1064 35.70 -29.87 28.33
N ALA A 1065 35.02 -30.12 29.46
CA ALA A 1065 33.59 -30.40 29.54
C ALA A 1065 33.03 -29.74 30.81
N GLY A 1066 31.79 -29.26 30.78
CA GLY A 1066 31.18 -28.59 31.93
C GLY A 1066 29.67 -28.53 31.88
N TYR A 1067 29.07 -28.01 32.94
CA TYR A 1067 27.62 -27.94 33.10
C TYR A 1067 27.02 -26.72 32.38
N ILE A 1068 25.71 -26.80 32.16
CA ILE A 1068 24.85 -25.72 31.65
C ILE A 1068 24.06 -25.12 32.82
N ALA A 1069 23.97 -23.79 32.90
CA ALA A 1069 23.15 -23.10 33.90
C ALA A 1069 22.43 -21.87 33.35
N LEU A 1070 21.36 -21.45 34.02
CA LEU A 1070 20.57 -20.26 33.73
C LEU A 1070 20.74 -19.26 34.88
N GLN A 1071 21.07 -18.02 34.57
CA GLN A 1071 21.45 -17.02 35.59
C GLN A 1071 20.24 -16.44 36.33
N ASP A 1072 20.37 -16.29 37.65
CA ASP A 1072 19.51 -15.43 38.46
C ASP A 1072 20.21 -14.10 38.72
N HIS A 1073 19.79 -13.07 38.01
CA HIS A 1073 20.22 -11.69 38.25
C HIS A 1073 19.13 -10.82 38.91
N GLY A 1074 18.06 -11.45 39.40
CA GLY A 1074 16.96 -10.81 40.12
C GLY A 1074 15.86 -10.18 39.26
N ASP A 1075 15.92 -10.32 37.94
CA ASP A 1075 14.91 -9.80 37.02
C ASP A 1075 14.03 -10.93 36.44
N PRO A 1076 12.72 -10.68 36.19
CA PRO A 1076 11.88 -11.70 35.61
C PRO A 1076 12.35 -12.21 34.24
N VAL A 1077 12.60 -13.52 34.15
CA VAL A 1077 13.05 -14.19 32.93
C VAL A 1077 12.40 -15.57 32.82
N TRP A 1078 12.10 -15.98 31.59
CA TRP A 1078 11.44 -17.25 31.28
C TRP A 1078 12.26 -18.00 30.24
N PHE A 1079 12.41 -19.32 30.43
CA PHE A 1079 13.06 -20.23 29.48
C PHE A 1079 12.11 -21.37 29.12
N ARG A 1080 12.14 -21.85 27.87
CA ARG A 1080 11.39 -23.05 27.45
C ARG A 1080 12.10 -23.77 26.31
N ASN A 1081 11.61 -24.96 25.98
CA ASN A 1081 12.16 -25.80 24.91
C ASN A 1081 13.67 -26.04 25.07
N ILE A 1082 14.12 -26.32 26.29
CA ILE A 1082 15.55 -26.53 26.59
C ILE A 1082 15.93 -27.96 26.20
N ARG A 1083 16.55 -28.11 25.04
CA ARG A 1083 16.97 -29.39 24.47
C ARG A 1083 18.47 -29.38 24.22
N VAL A 1084 19.10 -30.54 24.33
CA VAL A 1084 20.50 -30.72 24.01
C VAL A 1084 20.68 -31.89 23.06
N ARG A 1085 21.68 -31.81 22.19
CA ARG A 1085 22.15 -32.93 21.37
C ARG A 1085 23.65 -33.04 21.51
N ASP A 1086 24.13 -34.24 21.84
CA ASP A 1086 25.56 -34.53 21.89
C ASP A 1086 26.12 -34.65 20.45
N LEU A 1087 27.29 -34.05 20.18
CA LEU A 1087 27.90 -33.96 18.84
C LEU A 1087 29.09 -34.89 18.58
#